data_AF-A0AAE2CAE1-F1
#
_entry.id   AF-A0AAE2CAE1-F1
#
_cell.length_a   1.000
_cell.length_b   1.000
_cell.length_c   1.000
_cell.angle_alpha   90.00
_cell.angle_beta   90.00
_cell.angle_gamma   90.00
#
_symmetry.space_group_name_H-M   'P 1'
#
loop_
_entity.id
_entity.type
_entity.pdbx_description
1 polymer ?
#
loop_
_entity_poly.entity_id
_entity_poly.type
_entity_poly.pdbx_seq_one_letter_code
_entity_poly.pdbx_strand_id
1 'polypeptide(L)'
;MEVSSLPISASQRGKLISSGYTSLSSLSSVSPSRLAQDVKISENEAVEILKVASRRSGSDKIENGNHAIMNGAQTAWDMLHEEESSVCITTSCSDLDVILGGGIRCKEVTEIGGVPGIGKTQLGIQLAVNVQIPAGYGGLGGKAIYIDTEGSFMVERALQIAEACAQDMLEYDNLLQKDPQARRVCKQPKAFLENIFYFRICTYTEQIAVVNYLEKFISEHKDVKVVVIDSITFHFRQDFEDMALRTRLLGGMALKLMKLSKQFDLAVVLLNQVTTKYNEGSFQLTLALGDSWSHASTNRIILHWNGDERYAHLDKSPSLRSASAPYAVTGKGIRNAAPNCKRAILSRSTLPRHASSQPPLSIPSFSGLKSASSSAAAYVSRRRSSPAVTRLPVRASAAVETLEKTTDTELVEKSINTIRFLSIDAVEKANSGHPGLPMGCAPMGHILYDEVMKYNPKNPYWFNRDRFVLSAGHGCMLQYALLHLAGYDAVKEEDLKSFRQWGSSTPGHPENFETPGVEVTTGPLGQGIANAVGLALAEKHLAARFNKPDNEIVDHYTYVILGDGCQMEGISNEACSLAGHWGLGKLIAFYDDNHISIDGDTEIAFTENVDTRFEALGWHVIWVKNGNTGYDEIRAAIKEAKAVKDKPTMIKVTTTIGFGSPNKANSYSVHGSALGAKEVEATRQNLGWPFEPFHVPEDVKSHWSRHTSEGAAYEAEWNAKFAEYEKKYPEEAAELKSIITGEFPAGWEKALPTYTPESPGDATRNLSQQNLNALAKVLPGLLGGSADLASSNMTLLKMFGDFQKNTPEERNVRFGVREHGMGAICNGIALHSPGFIPYCATFFVFTDYMRGAMRISALSEAGVIYVMTHDSIGLGEDGPTHQPIEHLASFRAMPNILMFRPADGNETAGSYKVAVLNRKRPSVLALSRQKLPQLPGTSIEGVEKGGYTISDNSSGNKPDVILIGTGSELEIAAKAADELRKEGKAVRVVSFVSWELFDEQSDEYKESVLPAAVTARVSIEAGSTFGWGKIVGSKGKAIGIDRFGASAPAGKIYKEFGITAEAVIAAAKELC
;
A
#
# COMPACT_ATOMS: atom_id res chain seq x y z
N MET A 1 -40.78 7.40 -42.83
CA MET A 1 -41.05 8.85 -42.86
C MET A 1 -40.07 9.52 -43.81
N GLU A 2 -40.53 10.48 -44.60
CA GLU A 2 -39.70 11.22 -45.54
C GLU A 2 -39.05 12.45 -44.90
N VAL A 3 -37.88 12.85 -45.41
CA VAL A 3 -37.18 14.09 -45.03
C VAL A 3 -38.03 15.32 -45.31
N SER A 4 -38.95 15.21 -46.28
CA SER A 4 -39.98 16.21 -46.61
C SER A 4 -40.85 16.60 -45.41
N SER A 5 -40.88 15.80 -44.35
CA SER A 5 -41.72 16.00 -43.18
C SER A 5 -40.99 16.67 -41.99
N LEU A 6 -39.65 16.75 -41.98
CA LEU A 6 -38.88 17.25 -40.84
C LEU A 6 -39.15 18.73 -40.52
N PRO A 7 -39.29 19.14 -39.25
CA PRO A 7 -39.46 20.55 -38.86
C PRO A 7 -38.14 21.34 -38.93
N ILE A 8 -37.50 21.32 -40.10
CA ILE A 8 -36.30 22.10 -40.45
C ILE A 8 -36.64 23.12 -41.53
N SER A 9 -35.80 24.14 -41.71
CA SER A 9 -36.04 25.21 -42.70
C SER A 9 -36.13 24.66 -44.14
N ALA A 10 -36.86 25.36 -45.01
CA ALA A 10 -36.99 24.97 -46.42
C ALA A 10 -35.63 24.89 -47.14
N SER A 11 -34.68 25.76 -46.76
CA SER A 11 -33.30 25.76 -47.26
C SER A 11 -32.54 24.48 -46.87
N GLN A 12 -32.57 24.11 -45.59
CA GLN A 12 -31.94 22.87 -45.11
C GLN A 12 -32.56 21.64 -45.74
N ARG A 13 -33.89 21.61 -45.86
CA ARG A 13 -34.63 20.51 -46.50
C ARG A 13 -34.26 20.36 -47.98
N GLY A 14 -34.16 21.47 -48.70
CA GLY A 14 -33.71 21.47 -50.10
C GLY A 14 -32.31 20.91 -50.26
N LYS A 15 -31.37 21.33 -49.40
CA LYS A 15 -29.98 20.83 -49.43
C LYS A 15 -29.88 19.34 -49.09
N LEU A 16 -30.69 18.83 -48.18
CA LEU A 16 -30.73 17.40 -47.83
C LEU A 16 -31.20 16.56 -49.01
N ILE A 17 -32.32 16.97 -49.64
CA ILE A 17 -32.89 16.26 -50.78
C ILE A 17 -31.94 16.31 -51.98
N SER A 18 -31.30 17.46 -52.26
CA SER A 18 -30.33 17.57 -53.34
C SER A 18 -29.07 16.75 -53.13
N SER A 19 -28.75 16.41 -51.86
CA SER A 19 -27.60 15.60 -51.48
C SER A 19 -27.95 14.11 -51.32
N GLY A 20 -29.14 13.69 -51.75
CA GLY A 20 -29.57 12.28 -51.76
C GLY A 20 -30.26 11.79 -50.48
N TYR A 21 -30.45 12.66 -49.48
CA TYR A 21 -31.12 12.33 -48.21
C TYR A 21 -32.62 12.55 -48.32
N THR A 22 -33.35 11.53 -48.76
CA THR A 22 -34.82 11.60 -49.00
C THR A 22 -35.66 10.92 -47.91
N SER A 23 -35.06 10.07 -47.07
CA SER A 23 -35.74 9.32 -45.99
C SER A 23 -35.09 9.54 -44.62
N LEU A 24 -35.85 9.44 -43.52
CA LEU A 24 -35.27 9.54 -42.16
C LEU A 24 -34.22 8.44 -41.88
N SER A 25 -34.40 7.26 -42.47
CA SER A 25 -33.44 6.15 -42.40
C SER A 25 -32.11 6.49 -43.07
N SER A 26 -32.11 7.33 -44.12
CA SER A 26 -30.88 7.80 -44.75
C SER A 26 -30.11 8.80 -43.89
N LEU A 27 -30.77 9.44 -42.91
CA LEU A 27 -30.14 10.36 -41.97
C LEU A 27 -29.67 9.66 -40.69
N SER A 28 -30.35 8.61 -40.24
CA SER A 28 -30.03 7.91 -38.98
C SER A 28 -28.67 7.21 -38.97
N SER A 29 -28.06 6.97 -40.13
CA SER A 29 -26.78 6.27 -40.27
C SER A 29 -25.60 7.18 -40.64
N VAL A 30 -25.80 8.50 -40.68
CA VAL A 30 -24.80 9.47 -41.14
C VAL A 30 -24.25 10.25 -39.97
N SER A 31 -22.92 10.35 -39.87
CA SER A 31 -22.28 11.17 -38.84
C SER A 31 -22.49 12.67 -39.12
N PRO A 32 -22.54 13.52 -38.08
CA PRO A 32 -22.68 14.97 -38.27
C PRO A 32 -21.60 15.57 -39.18
N SER A 33 -20.35 15.13 -39.02
CA SER A 33 -19.21 15.51 -39.88
C SER A 33 -19.45 15.19 -41.37
N ARG A 34 -20.01 14.02 -41.65
CA ARG A 34 -20.28 13.57 -43.01
C ARG A 34 -21.48 14.30 -43.61
N LEU A 35 -22.55 14.48 -42.83
CA LEU A 35 -23.70 15.25 -43.27
C LEU A 35 -23.32 16.72 -43.53
N ALA A 36 -22.45 17.31 -42.70
CA ALA A 36 -21.94 18.66 -42.89
C ALA A 36 -21.18 18.82 -44.20
N GLN A 37 -20.34 17.83 -44.55
CA GLN A 37 -19.62 17.80 -45.84
C GLN A 37 -20.58 17.61 -47.02
N ASP A 38 -21.46 16.62 -46.95
CA ASP A 38 -22.35 16.26 -48.06
C ASP A 38 -23.33 17.40 -48.39
N VAL A 39 -23.82 18.10 -47.36
CA VAL A 39 -24.87 19.13 -47.46
C VAL A 39 -24.28 20.55 -47.49
N LYS A 40 -22.96 20.68 -47.29
CA LYS A 40 -22.22 21.96 -47.20
C LYS A 40 -22.85 22.92 -46.17
N ILE A 41 -22.94 22.44 -44.93
CA ILE A 41 -23.41 23.18 -43.76
C ILE A 41 -22.40 23.06 -42.63
N SER A 42 -22.55 23.86 -41.57
CA SER A 42 -21.69 23.70 -40.39
C SER A 42 -21.98 22.38 -39.68
N GLU A 43 -20.98 21.83 -38.98
CA GLU A 43 -21.13 20.58 -38.24
C GLU A 43 -22.21 20.71 -37.14
N ASN A 44 -22.33 21.89 -36.53
CA ASN A 44 -23.39 22.20 -35.58
C ASN A 44 -24.79 22.17 -36.21
N GLU A 45 -24.96 22.71 -37.43
CA GLU A 45 -26.23 22.60 -38.15
C GLU A 45 -26.56 21.16 -38.54
N ALA A 46 -25.55 20.36 -38.92
CA ALA A 46 -25.73 18.95 -39.22
C ALA A 46 -26.19 18.16 -37.99
N VAL A 47 -25.60 18.44 -36.82
CA VAL A 47 -26.04 17.87 -35.53
C VAL A 47 -27.51 18.19 -35.26
N GLU A 48 -27.94 19.45 -35.43
CA GLU A 48 -29.33 19.84 -35.19
C GLU A 48 -30.31 19.16 -36.15
N ILE A 49 -29.96 19.03 -37.43
CA ILE A 49 -30.78 18.28 -38.40
C ILE A 49 -30.93 16.81 -37.98
N LEU A 50 -29.85 16.16 -37.54
CA LEU A 50 -29.86 14.76 -37.11
C LEU A 50 -30.65 14.55 -35.81
N LYS A 51 -30.56 15.49 -34.86
CA LYS A 51 -31.39 15.48 -33.63
C LYS A 51 -32.88 15.61 -33.94
N VAL A 52 -33.25 16.45 -34.89
CA VAL A 52 -34.65 16.61 -35.31
C VAL A 52 -35.13 15.35 -36.04
N ALA A 53 -34.26 14.70 -36.82
CA ALA A 53 -34.55 13.44 -37.49
C ALA A 53 -34.75 12.27 -36.52
N SER A 54 -33.91 12.15 -35.49
CA SER A 54 -34.00 11.08 -34.49
C SER A 54 -35.28 11.19 -33.65
N ARG A 55 -35.65 12.39 -33.18
CA ARG A 55 -36.88 12.64 -32.41
C ARG A 55 -38.17 12.22 -33.14
N ARG A 56 -38.19 12.32 -34.48
CA ARG A 56 -39.35 11.92 -35.29
C ARG A 56 -39.39 10.43 -35.64
N SER A 57 -38.25 9.73 -35.54
CA SER A 57 -38.17 8.30 -35.86
C SER A 57 -38.77 7.39 -34.78
N GLY A 58 -39.22 7.95 -33.65
CA GLY A 58 -40.05 7.25 -32.66
C GLY A 58 -39.29 6.33 -31.71
N SER A 59 -37.99 6.51 -31.53
CA SER A 59 -37.16 5.69 -30.64
C SER A 59 -37.20 6.08 -29.15
N ASP A 60 -38.00 7.07 -28.76
CA ASP A 60 -38.16 7.48 -27.35
C ASP A 60 -39.60 7.27 -26.86
N LYS A 61 -39.86 6.07 -26.33
CA LYS A 61 -40.89 5.84 -25.31
C LYS A 61 -40.30 4.95 -24.23
N ILE A 62 -39.70 5.58 -23.22
CA ILE A 62 -39.93 5.37 -21.78
C ILE A 62 -39.19 6.52 -21.05
N GLU A 63 -40.01 7.40 -20.45
CA GLU A 63 -39.68 8.45 -19.47
C GLU A 63 -38.95 7.87 -18.24
N ASN A 64 -38.10 8.53 -17.44
CA ASN A 64 -37.76 9.93 -17.20
C ASN A 64 -36.43 9.97 -16.41
N GLY A 65 -35.55 10.94 -16.69
CA GLY A 65 -34.35 11.19 -15.87
C GLY A 65 -33.32 12.09 -16.54
N ASN A 66 -33.66 13.35 -16.77
CA ASN A 66 -32.77 14.39 -17.31
C ASN A 66 -31.42 14.46 -16.56
N HIS A 67 -30.31 14.26 -17.27
CA HIS A 67 -29.19 15.21 -17.22
C HIS A 67 -28.49 15.27 -18.58
N ALA A 68 -28.40 16.49 -19.11
CA ALA A 68 -27.56 16.81 -20.26
C ALA A 68 -26.10 16.58 -19.88
N ILE A 69 -25.55 15.47 -20.36
CA ILE A 69 -24.13 15.19 -20.24
C ILE A 69 -23.43 16.04 -21.30
N MET A 70 -22.46 16.84 -20.85
CA MET A 70 -21.61 17.64 -21.72
C MET A 70 -21.04 16.77 -22.85
N ASN A 71 -20.99 17.34 -24.07
CA ASN A 71 -20.39 16.78 -25.27
C ASN A 71 -19.25 15.78 -24.99
N GLY A 72 -19.54 14.48 -25.10
CA GLY A 72 -18.56 13.40 -25.06
C GLY A 72 -18.46 12.61 -23.75
N ALA A 73 -19.22 12.94 -22.70
CA ALA A 73 -19.30 12.06 -21.53
C ALA A 73 -20.42 11.01 -21.72
N GLN A 74 -20.13 9.79 -21.26
CA GLN A 74 -20.99 8.61 -21.31
C GLN A 74 -21.46 8.34 -19.88
N THR A 75 -22.75 8.06 -19.64
CA THR A 75 -23.15 7.59 -18.31
C THR A 75 -22.60 6.19 -18.04
N ALA A 76 -22.48 5.81 -16.77
CA ALA A 76 -22.26 4.42 -16.40
C ALA A 76 -23.36 3.48 -16.97
N TRP A 77 -24.58 3.99 -17.18
CA TRP A 77 -25.68 3.26 -17.82
C TRP A 77 -25.42 3.00 -19.30
N ASP A 78 -24.94 4.00 -20.02
CA ASP A 78 -24.53 3.90 -21.43
C ASP A 78 -23.32 2.96 -21.58
N MET A 79 -22.38 2.98 -20.62
CA MET A 79 -21.26 2.03 -20.59
C MET A 79 -21.75 0.60 -20.40
N LEU A 80 -22.68 0.36 -19.47
CA LEU A 80 -23.28 -0.96 -19.27
C LEU A 80 -24.02 -1.46 -20.53
N HIS A 81 -24.75 -0.59 -21.22
CA HIS A 81 -25.45 -0.96 -22.46
C HIS A 81 -24.48 -1.22 -23.62
N GLU A 82 -23.36 -0.50 -23.71
CA GLU A 82 -22.29 -0.79 -24.66
C GLU A 82 -21.58 -2.12 -24.34
N GLU A 83 -21.38 -2.45 -23.07
CA GLU A 83 -20.84 -3.74 -22.65
C GLU A 83 -21.81 -4.89 -22.98
N GLU A 84 -23.11 -4.75 -22.70
CA GLU A 84 -24.13 -5.76 -23.01
C GLU A 84 -24.35 -5.97 -24.53
N SER A 85 -24.11 -4.92 -25.33
CA SER A 85 -24.24 -4.98 -26.80
C SER A 85 -22.94 -5.32 -27.53
N SER A 86 -21.85 -5.56 -26.79
CA SER A 86 -20.54 -5.86 -27.36
C SER A 86 -20.55 -7.16 -28.17
N VAL A 87 -19.86 -7.10 -29.30
CA VAL A 87 -19.85 -8.17 -30.30
C VAL A 87 -18.55 -8.97 -30.19
N CYS A 88 -18.66 -10.29 -30.04
CA CYS A 88 -17.53 -11.18 -29.77
C CYS A 88 -17.28 -12.18 -30.91
N ILE A 89 -16.03 -12.63 -31.04
CA ILE A 89 -15.61 -13.74 -31.89
C ILE A 89 -15.34 -14.95 -30.99
N THR A 90 -16.04 -16.06 -31.23
CA THR A 90 -15.83 -17.32 -30.49
C THR A 90 -14.41 -17.83 -30.64
N THR A 91 -13.87 -18.44 -29.58
CA THR A 91 -12.61 -19.19 -29.59
C THR A 91 -12.81 -20.65 -30.04
N SER A 92 -14.06 -21.08 -30.27
CA SER A 92 -14.48 -22.47 -30.45
C SER A 92 -14.25 -23.38 -29.23
N CYS A 93 -13.95 -22.80 -28.08
CA CYS A 93 -13.92 -23.45 -26.78
C CYS A 93 -14.93 -22.73 -25.88
N SER A 94 -16.02 -23.42 -25.51
CA SER A 94 -17.08 -22.81 -24.71
C SER A 94 -16.58 -22.40 -23.34
N ASP A 95 -15.69 -23.18 -22.74
CA ASP A 95 -15.15 -22.88 -21.41
C ASP A 95 -14.29 -21.60 -21.45
N LEU A 96 -13.52 -21.42 -22.52
CA LEU A 96 -12.76 -20.21 -22.77
C LEU A 96 -13.68 -19.01 -23.10
N ASP A 97 -14.70 -19.21 -23.91
CA ASP A 97 -15.67 -18.16 -24.24
C ASP A 97 -16.45 -17.70 -23.01
N VAL A 98 -16.76 -18.59 -22.06
CA VAL A 98 -17.44 -18.25 -20.80
C VAL A 98 -16.59 -17.28 -19.97
N ILE A 99 -15.29 -17.57 -19.77
CA ILE A 99 -14.42 -16.67 -19.00
C ILE A 99 -14.15 -15.36 -19.74
N LEU A 100 -14.31 -15.32 -21.06
CA LEU A 100 -14.18 -14.12 -21.89
C LEU A 100 -15.50 -13.36 -22.09
N GLY A 101 -16.59 -13.76 -21.42
CA GLY A 101 -17.89 -13.08 -21.56
C GLY A 101 -18.51 -13.23 -22.95
N GLY A 102 -18.26 -14.34 -23.63
CA GLY A 102 -18.80 -14.70 -24.95
C GLY A 102 -17.76 -14.83 -26.07
N GLY A 103 -16.47 -14.62 -25.78
CA GLY A 103 -15.36 -14.73 -26.73
C GLY A 103 -14.51 -13.46 -26.81
N ILE A 104 -13.72 -13.31 -27.88
CA ILE A 104 -12.85 -12.15 -28.08
C ILE A 104 -13.69 -10.94 -28.55
N ARG A 105 -13.76 -9.90 -27.74
CA ARG A 105 -14.57 -8.70 -27.99
C ARG A 105 -13.97 -7.75 -29.04
N CYS A 106 -14.84 -7.17 -29.86
CA CYS A 106 -14.50 -6.02 -30.72
C CYS A 106 -14.35 -4.74 -29.89
N LYS A 107 -13.70 -3.71 -30.46
CA LYS A 107 -13.35 -2.44 -29.79
C LYS A 107 -12.34 -2.57 -28.63
N GLU A 108 -11.80 -3.76 -28.45
CA GLU A 108 -10.85 -4.10 -27.39
C GLU A 108 -9.54 -4.63 -27.97
N VAL A 109 -8.46 -4.45 -27.21
CA VAL A 109 -7.16 -5.07 -27.47
C VAL A 109 -6.99 -6.22 -26.48
N THR A 110 -6.90 -7.45 -26.97
CA THR A 110 -6.70 -8.64 -26.14
C THR A 110 -5.28 -9.15 -26.32
N GLU A 111 -4.51 -9.14 -25.23
CA GLU A 111 -3.18 -9.75 -25.17
C GLU A 111 -3.29 -11.21 -24.71
N ILE A 112 -2.66 -12.12 -25.44
CA ILE A 112 -2.63 -13.55 -25.15
C ILE A 112 -1.17 -13.98 -25.05
N GLY A 113 -0.73 -14.44 -23.89
CA GLY A 113 0.62 -14.95 -23.75
C GLY A 113 0.71 -16.25 -22.96
N GLY A 114 1.90 -16.83 -22.96
CA GLY A 114 2.14 -18.16 -22.39
C GLY A 114 3.44 -18.76 -22.93
N VAL A 115 3.84 -19.91 -22.39
CA VAL A 115 5.07 -20.60 -22.80
C VAL A 115 5.05 -21.04 -24.27
N PRO A 116 6.21 -21.26 -24.92
CA PRO A 116 6.27 -21.87 -26.25
C PRO A 116 5.50 -23.21 -26.30
N GLY A 117 4.83 -23.49 -27.42
CA GLY A 117 4.07 -24.74 -27.60
C GLY A 117 2.71 -24.82 -26.88
N ILE A 118 2.32 -23.82 -26.09
CA ILE A 118 1.04 -23.84 -25.35
C ILE A 118 -0.20 -23.70 -26.25
N GLY A 119 -0.06 -23.15 -27.46
CA GLY A 119 -1.16 -23.00 -28.42
C GLY A 119 -1.52 -21.56 -28.83
N LYS A 120 -0.66 -20.58 -28.57
CA LYS A 120 -0.91 -19.16 -28.91
C LYS A 120 -1.21 -18.93 -30.41
N THR A 121 -0.27 -19.31 -31.28
CA THR A 121 -0.42 -19.20 -32.74
C THR A 121 -1.64 -19.97 -33.24
N GLN A 122 -1.95 -21.12 -32.63
CA GLN A 122 -3.14 -21.90 -32.96
C GLN A 122 -4.43 -21.14 -32.68
N LEU A 123 -4.50 -20.47 -31.51
CA LEU A 123 -5.63 -19.61 -31.16
C LEU A 123 -5.71 -18.37 -32.08
N GLY A 124 -4.58 -17.77 -32.43
CA GLY A 124 -4.53 -16.66 -33.40
C GLY A 124 -5.09 -17.05 -34.77
N ILE A 125 -4.65 -18.18 -35.32
CA ILE A 125 -5.16 -18.72 -36.60
C ILE A 125 -6.65 -19.07 -36.47
N GLN A 126 -7.06 -19.67 -35.35
CA GLN A 126 -8.46 -20.00 -35.08
C GLN A 126 -9.34 -18.75 -35.12
N LEU A 127 -8.93 -17.63 -34.53
CA LEU A 127 -9.68 -16.38 -34.54
C LEU A 127 -9.76 -15.76 -35.94
N ALA A 128 -8.68 -15.84 -36.74
CA ALA A 128 -8.68 -15.39 -38.13
C ALA A 128 -9.63 -16.19 -39.04
N VAL A 129 -9.91 -17.44 -38.68
CA VAL A 129 -10.94 -18.29 -39.32
C VAL A 129 -12.33 -17.98 -38.75
N ASN A 130 -12.47 -17.94 -37.43
CA ASN A 130 -13.75 -17.82 -36.74
C ASN A 130 -14.46 -16.50 -37.01
N VAL A 131 -13.73 -15.40 -37.23
CA VAL A 131 -14.33 -14.10 -37.56
C VAL A 131 -15.21 -14.17 -38.82
N GLN A 132 -14.91 -15.09 -39.74
CA GLN A 132 -15.59 -15.22 -41.04
C GLN A 132 -16.86 -16.06 -40.97
N ILE A 133 -17.04 -16.79 -39.87
CA ILE A 133 -18.25 -17.58 -39.59
C ILE A 133 -19.43 -16.60 -39.37
N PRO A 134 -20.67 -16.92 -39.75
CA PRO A 134 -21.80 -16.01 -39.53
C PRO A 134 -22.08 -15.75 -38.04
N ALA A 135 -22.68 -14.60 -37.73
CA ALA A 135 -22.98 -14.17 -36.36
C ALA A 135 -23.82 -15.17 -35.54
N GLY A 136 -24.75 -15.89 -36.18
CA GLY A 136 -25.55 -16.92 -35.53
C GLY A 136 -24.74 -18.14 -35.02
N TYR A 137 -23.49 -18.29 -35.46
CA TYR A 137 -22.59 -19.39 -35.11
C TYR A 137 -21.37 -18.92 -34.31
N GLY A 138 -21.35 -17.67 -33.84
CA GLY A 138 -20.29 -17.10 -33.00
C GLY A 138 -19.16 -16.37 -33.75
N GLY A 139 -19.25 -16.21 -35.07
CA GLY A 139 -18.35 -15.35 -35.85
C GLY A 139 -18.97 -13.99 -36.15
N LEU A 140 -18.45 -13.25 -37.15
CA LEU A 140 -18.94 -11.93 -37.56
C LEU A 140 -19.19 -11.79 -39.07
N GLY A 141 -18.97 -12.84 -39.85
CA GLY A 141 -19.00 -12.80 -41.31
C GLY A 141 -17.98 -11.82 -41.93
N GLY A 142 -16.93 -11.45 -41.18
CA GLY A 142 -15.91 -10.48 -41.59
C GLY A 142 -14.64 -11.14 -42.10
N LYS A 143 -13.65 -10.32 -42.45
CA LYS A 143 -12.29 -10.74 -42.85
C LYS A 143 -11.29 -10.58 -41.70
N ALA A 144 -10.12 -11.20 -41.84
CA ALA A 144 -9.03 -11.11 -40.90
C ALA A 144 -7.79 -10.49 -41.51
N ILE A 145 -7.03 -9.75 -40.70
CA ILE A 145 -5.62 -9.43 -40.97
C ILE A 145 -4.76 -10.26 -40.03
N TYR A 146 -3.78 -10.96 -40.57
CA TYR A 146 -2.78 -11.71 -39.79
C TYR A 146 -1.38 -11.14 -40.07
N ILE A 147 -0.78 -10.54 -39.04
CA ILE A 147 0.59 -10.01 -39.08
C ILE A 147 1.52 -11.03 -38.45
N ASP A 148 2.33 -11.66 -39.28
CA ASP A 148 3.23 -12.73 -38.89
C ASP A 148 4.65 -12.21 -38.72
N THR A 149 5.06 -12.07 -37.46
CA THR A 149 6.39 -11.59 -37.08
C THR A 149 7.38 -12.74 -36.85
N GLU A 150 6.93 -13.93 -36.45
CA GLU A 150 7.82 -15.07 -36.15
C GLU A 150 7.96 -16.05 -37.34
N GLY A 151 7.08 -15.99 -38.34
CA GLY A 151 7.04 -16.91 -39.49
C GLY A 151 6.25 -18.18 -39.18
N SER A 152 5.33 -18.08 -38.22
CA SER A 152 4.66 -19.23 -37.60
C SER A 152 3.31 -19.57 -38.23
N PHE A 153 2.81 -18.71 -39.14
CA PHE A 153 1.53 -18.93 -39.80
C PHE A 153 1.62 -20.06 -40.83
N MET A 154 0.91 -21.16 -40.55
CA MET A 154 0.87 -22.33 -41.43
C MET A 154 -0.45 -22.37 -42.19
N VAL A 155 -0.39 -22.22 -43.52
CA VAL A 155 -1.59 -22.20 -44.39
C VAL A 155 -2.38 -23.50 -44.29
N GLU A 156 -1.70 -24.66 -44.29
CA GLU A 156 -2.34 -25.96 -44.11
C GLU A 156 -3.11 -26.05 -42.79
N ARG A 157 -2.57 -25.41 -41.74
CA ARG A 157 -3.22 -25.41 -40.44
C ARG A 157 -4.46 -24.53 -40.41
N ALA A 158 -4.42 -23.37 -41.06
CA ALA A 158 -5.59 -22.52 -41.24
C ALA A 158 -6.69 -23.26 -42.02
N LEU A 159 -6.32 -24.03 -43.05
CA LEU A 159 -7.26 -24.85 -43.81
C LEU A 159 -7.91 -25.94 -42.95
N GLN A 160 -7.13 -26.68 -42.16
CA GLN A 160 -7.65 -27.71 -41.25
C GLN A 160 -8.68 -27.13 -40.26
N ILE A 161 -8.38 -25.95 -39.71
CA ILE A 161 -9.29 -25.26 -38.80
C ILE A 161 -10.56 -24.80 -39.53
N ALA A 162 -10.43 -24.24 -40.74
CA ALA A 162 -11.58 -23.84 -41.56
C ALA A 162 -12.47 -25.03 -41.96
N GLU A 163 -11.89 -26.18 -42.29
CA GLU A 163 -12.61 -27.42 -42.55
C GLU A 163 -13.36 -27.90 -41.31
N ALA A 164 -12.73 -27.84 -40.14
CA ALA A 164 -13.39 -28.19 -38.88
C ALA A 164 -14.56 -27.24 -38.56
N CYS A 165 -14.37 -25.92 -38.72
CA CYS A 165 -15.44 -24.94 -38.53
C CYS A 165 -16.61 -25.15 -39.51
N ALA A 166 -16.31 -25.47 -40.78
CA ALA A 166 -17.33 -25.81 -41.76
C ALA A 166 -18.11 -27.07 -41.39
N GLN A 167 -17.44 -28.10 -40.88
CA GLN A 167 -18.10 -29.31 -40.37
C GLN A 167 -18.98 -29.00 -39.15
N ASP A 168 -18.46 -28.27 -38.16
CA ASP A 168 -19.19 -27.91 -36.95
C ASP A 168 -20.47 -27.11 -37.28
N MET A 169 -20.40 -26.20 -38.26
CA MET A 169 -21.58 -25.47 -38.78
C MET A 169 -22.57 -26.38 -39.51
N LEU A 170 -22.12 -27.31 -40.36
CA LEU A 170 -23.00 -28.26 -41.05
C LEU A 170 -23.75 -29.16 -40.07
N GLU A 171 -23.05 -29.66 -39.05
CA GLU A 171 -23.66 -30.48 -38.01
C GLU A 171 -24.68 -29.68 -37.18
N TYR A 172 -24.49 -28.37 -37.01
CA TYR A 172 -25.42 -27.50 -36.29
C TYR A 172 -26.63 -27.08 -37.16
N ASP A 173 -26.42 -26.73 -38.44
CA ASP A 173 -27.51 -26.41 -39.40
C ASP A 173 -28.45 -27.62 -39.58
N ASN A 174 -27.91 -28.84 -39.52
CA ASN A 174 -28.71 -30.06 -39.53
C ASN A 174 -29.61 -30.23 -38.30
N LEU A 175 -29.29 -29.59 -37.15
CA LEU A 175 -30.14 -29.60 -35.96
C LEU A 175 -31.22 -28.51 -35.94
N LEU A 176 -31.03 -27.39 -36.64
CA LEU A 176 -31.86 -26.18 -36.48
C LEU A 176 -32.59 -25.67 -37.74
N GLN A 177 -32.44 -26.36 -38.88
CA GLN A 177 -33.10 -26.08 -40.17
C GLN A 177 -32.78 -24.71 -40.82
N LYS A 178 -31.84 -24.76 -41.79
CA LYS A 178 -31.71 -23.95 -43.02
C LYS A 178 -31.36 -22.47 -42.85
N ASP A 179 -30.14 -22.18 -42.42
CA ASP A 179 -29.47 -20.91 -42.76
C ASP A 179 -28.77 -21.02 -44.15
N PRO A 180 -29.23 -20.31 -45.20
CA PRO A 180 -28.61 -20.33 -46.53
C PRO A 180 -27.16 -19.82 -46.54
N GLN A 181 -26.78 -18.91 -45.63
CA GLN A 181 -25.41 -18.39 -45.55
C GLN A 181 -24.44 -19.45 -45.03
N ALA A 182 -24.82 -20.20 -43.99
CA ALA A 182 -24.01 -21.29 -43.45
C ALA A 182 -23.71 -22.35 -44.52
N ARG A 183 -24.71 -22.74 -45.33
CA ARG A 183 -24.55 -23.72 -46.43
C ARG A 183 -23.64 -23.26 -47.55
N ARG A 184 -23.51 -21.95 -47.78
CA ARG A 184 -22.60 -21.39 -48.79
C ARG A 184 -21.16 -21.43 -48.32
N VAL A 185 -20.92 -21.05 -47.06
CA VAL A 185 -19.60 -21.07 -46.42
C VAL A 185 -19.06 -22.50 -46.28
N CYS A 186 -19.92 -23.46 -45.92
CA CYS A 186 -19.51 -24.85 -45.70
C CYS A 186 -19.12 -25.62 -46.98
N LYS A 187 -19.46 -25.12 -48.18
CA LYS A 187 -19.16 -25.81 -49.45
C LYS A 187 -17.73 -25.60 -49.94
N GLN A 188 -17.01 -24.59 -49.45
CA GLN A 188 -15.66 -24.27 -49.91
C GLN A 188 -14.79 -23.76 -48.74
N PRO A 189 -14.26 -24.65 -47.87
CA PRO A 189 -13.37 -24.26 -46.76
C PRO A 189 -12.14 -23.47 -47.20
N LYS A 190 -11.66 -23.67 -48.44
CA LYS A 190 -10.57 -22.89 -49.04
C LYS A 190 -10.88 -21.39 -49.16
N ALA A 191 -12.15 -21.01 -49.29
CA ALA A 191 -12.57 -19.60 -49.37
C ALA A 191 -12.26 -18.82 -48.08
N PHE A 192 -12.09 -19.50 -46.94
CA PHE A 192 -11.65 -18.83 -45.71
C PHE A 192 -10.24 -18.25 -45.85
N LEU A 193 -9.37 -18.91 -46.61
CA LEU A 193 -7.98 -18.47 -46.79
C LEU A 193 -7.90 -17.18 -47.63
N GLU A 194 -8.80 -17.02 -48.60
CA GLU A 194 -8.87 -15.81 -49.44
C GLU A 194 -9.23 -14.54 -48.64
N ASN A 195 -9.82 -14.72 -47.46
CA ASN A 195 -10.30 -13.65 -46.58
C ASN A 195 -9.35 -13.40 -45.39
N ILE A 196 -8.17 -14.02 -45.38
CA ILE A 196 -7.10 -13.74 -44.41
C ILE A 196 -6.01 -12.95 -45.13
N PHE A 197 -5.95 -11.64 -44.89
CA PHE A 197 -4.88 -10.79 -45.38
C PHE A 197 -3.62 -11.02 -44.56
N TYR A 198 -2.59 -11.58 -45.19
CA TYR A 198 -1.35 -11.97 -44.53
C TYR A 198 -0.24 -10.94 -44.77
N PHE A 199 0.39 -10.47 -43.70
CA PHE A 199 1.59 -9.60 -43.75
C PHE A 199 2.76 -10.31 -43.05
N ARG A 200 3.79 -10.67 -43.80
CA ARG A 200 5.06 -11.13 -43.23
C ARG A 200 5.92 -9.93 -42.86
N ILE A 201 6.38 -9.88 -41.61
CA ILE A 201 7.27 -8.84 -41.11
C ILE A 201 8.61 -9.45 -40.75
N CYS A 202 9.68 -8.87 -41.26
CA CYS A 202 11.05 -9.32 -41.04
C CYS A 202 11.88 -8.35 -40.18
N THR A 203 11.42 -7.12 -39.95
CA THR A 203 12.11 -6.13 -39.10
C THR A 203 11.12 -5.33 -38.24
N TYR A 204 11.62 -4.71 -37.15
CA TYR A 204 10.77 -3.83 -36.32
C TYR A 204 10.27 -2.59 -37.09
N THR A 205 11.05 -2.11 -38.07
CA THR A 205 10.70 -0.93 -38.87
C THR A 205 9.54 -1.24 -39.81
N GLU A 206 9.57 -2.42 -40.46
CA GLU A 206 8.44 -2.93 -41.23
C GLU A 206 7.19 -3.11 -40.35
N GLN A 207 7.37 -3.60 -39.11
CA GLN A 207 6.26 -3.76 -38.17
C GLN A 207 5.56 -2.43 -37.88
N ILE A 208 6.34 -1.38 -37.58
CA ILE A 208 5.83 -0.02 -37.36
C ILE A 208 5.14 0.51 -38.62
N ALA A 209 5.74 0.31 -39.79
CA ALA A 209 5.19 0.76 -41.07
C ALA A 209 3.84 0.10 -41.37
N VAL A 210 3.73 -1.22 -41.18
CA VAL A 210 2.48 -1.95 -41.39
C VAL A 210 1.40 -1.52 -40.40
N VAL A 211 1.73 -1.41 -39.10
CA VAL A 211 0.77 -0.91 -38.09
C VAL A 211 0.30 0.51 -38.41
N ASN A 212 1.19 1.34 -38.98
CA ASN A 212 0.82 2.67 -39.45
C ASN A 212 -0.08 2.65 -40.69
N TYR A 213 0.11 1.67 -41.57
CA TYR A 213 -0.66 1.48 -42.80
C TYR A 213 -2.05 0.86 -42.55
N LEU A 214 -2.24 0.14 -41.45
CA LEU A 214 -3.52 -0.54 -41.12
C LEU A 214 -4.73 0.39 -41.19
N GLU A 215 -4.63 1.64 -40.73
CA GLU A 215 -5.75 2.59 -40.78
C GLU A 215 -6.26 2.78 -42.21
N LYS A 216 -5.34 2.95 -43.16
CA LYS A 216 -5.66 3.10 -44.58
C LYS A 216 -6.20 1.79 -45.14
N PHE A 217 -5.53 0.67 -44.88
CA PHE A 217 -5.94 -0.64 -45.39
C PHE A 217 -7.36 -1.02 -44.92
N ILE A 218 -7.66 -0.88 -43.62
CA ILE A 218 -8.97 -1.20 -43.06
C ILE A 218 -10.04 -0.24 -43.57
N SER A 219 -9.70 1.03 -43.86
CA SER A 219 -10.64 1.95 -44.49
C SER A 219 -11.07 1.54 -45.90
N GLU A 220 -10.18 0.85 -46.63
CA GLU A 220 -10.43 0.26 -47.96
C GLU A 220 -11.08 -1.14 -47.85
N HIS A 221 -10.88 -1.83 -46.73
CA HIS A 221 -11.40 -3.17 -46.42
C HIS A 221 -12.25 -3.17 -45.14
N LYS A 222 -13.40 -2.48 -45.19
CA LYS A 222 -14.30 -2.27 -44.02
C LYS A 222 -14.93 -3.53 -43.45
N ASP A 223 -14.83 -4.63 -44.16
CA ASP A 223 -15.27 -5.96 -43.74
C ASP A 223 -14.25 -6.66 -42.83
N VAL A 224 -13.05 -6.11 -42.63
CA VAL A 224 -12.10 -6.62 -41.63
C VAL A 224 -12.65 -6.42 -40.22
N LYS A 225 -12.69 -7.51 -39.44
CA LYS A 225 -13.24 -7.54 -38.08
C LYS A 225 -12.28 -8.06 -37.02
N VAL A 226 -11.12 -8.58 -37.42
CA VAL A 226 -10.04 -8.93 -36.49
C VAL A 226 -8.66 -8.62 -37.09
N VAL A 227 -7.77 -8.11 -36.26
CA VAL A 227 -6.33 -7.99 -36.55
C VAL A 227 -5.58 -8.85 -35.54
N VAL A 228 -4.88 -9.87 -36.01
CA VAL A 228 -4.03 -10.74 -35.20
C VAL A 228 -2.57 -10.39 -35.45
N ILE A 229 -1.81 -10.18 -34.37
CA ILE A 229 -0.36 -9.94 -34.42
C ILE A 229 0.33 -11.06 -33.63
N ASP A 230 1.11 -11.89 -34.32
CA ASP A 230 1.66 -13.15 -33.77
C ASP A 230 2.71 -12.96 -32.67
N SER A 231 3.47 -11.87 -32.72
CA SER A 231 4.30 -11.43 -31.61
C SER A 231 4.65 -9.98 -31.79
N ILE A 232 4.01 -9.09 -31.01
CA ILE A 232 4.29 -7.65 -31.13
C ILE A 232 5.72 -7.30 -30.69
N THR A 233 6.35 -8.17 -29.89
CA THR A 233 7.69 -7.94 -29.36
C THR A 233 8.84 -8.59 -30.11
N PHE A 234 8.59 -9.53 -31.01
CA PHE A 234 9.64 -10.40 -31.54
C PHE A 234 10.83 -9.61 -32.09
N HIS A 235 10.59 -8.74 -33.07
CA HIS A 235 11.62 -7.89 -33.68
C HIS A 235 12.16 -6.82 -32.72
N PHE A 236 11.35 -6.36 -31.77
CA PHE A 236 11.77 -5.39 -30.76
C PHE A 236 12.67 -5.99 -29.67
N ARG A 237 12.71 -7.32 -29.51
CA ARG A 237 13.65 -8.00 -28.59
C ARG A 237 14.97 -8.33 -29.26
N GLN A 238 14.95 -8.65 -30.56
CA GLN A 238 16.15 -9.02 -31.29
C GLN A 238 17.00 -7.82 -31.70
N ASP A 239 16.36 -6.69 -32.04
CA ASP A 239 17.04 -5.58 -32.75
C ASP A 239 17.24 -4.29 -31.93
N PHE A 240 16.88 -4.24 -30.63
CA PHE A 240 16.95 -3.01 -29.81
C PHE A 240 17.86 -3.13 -28.58
N GLU A 241 18.92 -2.30 -28.55
CA GLU A 241 19.76 -2.06 -27.37
C GLU A 241 19.18 -0.94 -26.45
N ASP A 242 18.53 0.08 -27.04
CA ASP A 242 17.92 1.19 -26.29
C ASP A 242 16.51 0.81 -25.80
N MET A 243 16.42 0.47 -24.52
CA MET A 243 15.18 0.07 -23.85
C MET A 243 14.16 1.22 -23.71
N ALA A 244 14.61 2.48 -23.64
CA ALA A 244 13.72 3.64 -23.53
C ALA A 244 13.06 3.93 -24.88
N LEU A 245 13.82 3.89 -25.98
CA LEU A 245 13.28 4.02 -27.33
C LEU A 245 12.33 2.86 -27.66
N ARG A 246 12.71 1.62 -27.32
CA ARG A 246 11.84 0.44 -27.46
C ARG A 246 10.50 0.63 -26.77
N THR A 247 10.50 1.10 -25.52
CA THR A 247 9.28 1.35 -24.74
C THR A 247 8.40 2.42 -25.38
N ARG A 248 8.99 3.51 -25.89
CA ARG A 248 8.27 4.59 -26.58
C ARG A 248 7.62 4.12 -27.89
N LEU A 249 8.35 3.37 -28.72
CA LEU A 249 7.86 2.87 -30.00
C LEU A 249 6.73 1.85 -29.82
N LEU A 250 6.92 0.92 -28.88
CA LEU A 250 5.89 -0.01 -28.47
C LEU A 250 4.65 0.75 -27.98
N GLY A 251 4.79 1.70 -27.04
CA GLY A 251 3.68 2.51 -26.54
C GLY A 251 2.91 3.24 -27.65
N GLY A 252 3.62 3.78 -28.65
CA GLY A 252 3.00 4.41 -29.82
C GLY A 252 2.18 3.43 -30.67
N MET A 253 2.68 2.22 -30.90
CA MET A 253 1.94 1.16 -31.60
C MET A 253 0.69 0.73 -30.83
N ALA A 254 0.80 0.58 -29.52
CA ALA A 254 -0.31 0.23 -28.62
C ALA A 254 -1.46 1.24 -28.74
N LEU A 255 -1.16 2.54 -28.61
CA LEU A 255 -2.14 3.62 -28.76
C LEU A 255 -2.84 3.58 -30.12
N LYS A 256 -2.08 3.31 -31.19
CA LYS A 256 -2.64 3.24 -32.54
C LYS A 256 -3.56 2.04 -32.72
N LEU A 257 -3.18 0.87 -32.22
CA LEU A 257 -4.01 -0.34 -32.26
C LEU A 257 -5.30 -0.19 -31.44
N MET A 258 -5.22 0.42 -30.26
CA MET A 258 -6.42 0.77 -29.47
C MET A 258 -7.34 1.71 -30.25
N LYS A 259 -6.80 2.76 -30.88
CA LYS A 259 -7.59 3.68 -31.72
C LYS A 259 -8.26 2.94 -32.87
N LEU A 260 -7.54 2.07 -33.57
CA LEU A 260 -8.07 1.27 -34.69
C LEU A 260 -9.22 0.37 -34.24
N SER A 261 -9.07 -0.33 -33.10
CA SER A 261 -10.10 -1.23 -32.58
C SER A 261 -11.44 -0.50 -32.36
N LYS A 262 -11.40 0.71 -31.76
CA LYS A 262 -12.58 1.53 -31.50
C LYS A 262 -13.13 2.18 -32.77
N GLN A 263 -12.26 2.72 -33.62
CA GLN A 263 -12.64 3.46 -34.84
C GLN A 263 -13.33 2.57 -35.89
N PHE A 264 -12.90 1.31 -36.00
CA PHE A 264 -13.39 0.37 -37.02
C PHE A 264 -14.27 -0.76 -36.47
N ASP A 265 -14.54 -0.77 -35.17
CA ASP A 265 -15.36 -1.78 -34.51
C ASP A 265 -14.86 -3.20 -34.83
N LEU A 266 -13.58 -3.44 -34.52
CA LEU A 266 -12.86 -4.68 -34.75
C LEU A 266 -12.12 -5.13 -33.49
N ALA A 267 -11.79 -6.41 -33.41
CA ALA A 267 -10.96 -6.97 -32.35
C ALA A 267 -9.47 -6.88 -32.73
N VAL A 268 -8.61 -6.48 -31.80
CA VAL A 268 -7.14 -6.59 -31.95
C VAL A 268 -6.62 -7.65 -31.00
N VAL A 269 -5.93 -8.65 -31.52
CA VAL A 269 -5.38 -9.77 -30.76
C VAL A 269 -3.86 -9.75 -30.86
N LEU A 270 -3.21 -9.61 -29.71
CA LEU A 270 -1.76 -9.56 -29.60
C LEU A 270 -1.27 -10.83 -28.94
N LEU A 271 -0.62 -11.68 -29.71
CA LEU A 271 0.06 -12.84 -29.16
C LEU A 271 1.41 -12.37 -28.60
N ASN A 272 1.77 -12.86 -27.42
CA ASN A 272 3.01 -12.46 -26.73
C ASN A 272 3.71 -13.66 -26.09
N GLN A 273 5.03 -13.57 -25.95
CA GLN A 273 5.82 -14.56 -25.24
C GLN A 273 5.91 -14.19 -23.75
N VAL A 274 6.13 -15.20 -22.91
CA VAL A 274 6.50 -14.99 -21.51
C VAL A 274 8.01 -14.80 -21.35
N THR A 275 8.42 -14.09 -20.32
CA THR A 275 9.80 -14.02 -19.81
C THR A 275 9.78 -14.48 -18.37
N THR A 276 10.90 -14.95 -17.88
CA THR A 276 11.09 -15.19 -16.45
C THR A 276 11.43 -13.86 -15.78
N LYS A 277 10.57 -13.40 -14.88
CA LYS A 277 10.91 -12.34 -13.92
C LYS A 277 11.37 -13.06 -12.65
N TYR A 278 12.60 -12.80 -12.23
CA TYR A 278 13.09 -13.29 -10.95
C TYR A 278 12.46 -12.44 -9.86
N ASN A 279 11.58 -13.05 -9.06
CA ASN A 279 10.96 -12.41 -7.92
C ASN A 279 11.17 -13.34 -6.71
N GLU A 280 11.90 -12.84 -5.71
CA GLU A 280 12.00 -13.47 -4.39
C GLU A 280 12.36 -14.97 -4.40
N GLY A 281 13.37 -15.36 -5.18
CA GLY A 281 13.86 -16.74 -5.20
C GLY A 281 13.04 -17.70 -6.07
N SER A 282 11.97 -17.24 -6.71
CA SER A 282 11.20 -18.01 -7.69
C SER A 282 11.21 -17.32 -9.05
N PHE A 283 11.29 -18.14 -10.11
CA PHE A 283 11.13 -17.65 -11.48
C PHE A 283 9.63 -17.67 -11.81
N GLN A 284 9.00 -16.51 -11.83
CA GLN A 284 7.63 -16.40 -12.31
C GLN A 284 7.65 -16.06 -13.81
N LEU A 285 6.86 -16.79 -14.58
CA LEU A 285 6.62 -16.46 -15.98
C LEU A 285 5.68 -15.27 -16.05
N THR A 286 6.17 -14.14 -16.57
CA THR A 286 5.39 -12.93 -16.80
C THR A 286 5.34 -12.62 -18.29
N LEU A 287 4.34 -11.88 -18.74
CA LEU A 287 4.29 -11.41 -20.12
C LEU A 287 5.46 -10.46 -20.37
N ALA A 288 6.22 -10.70 -21.43
CA ALA A 288 7.52 -10.07 -21.61
C ALA A 288 7.48 -8.64 -22.18
N LEU A 289 6.27 -8.08 -22.27
CA LEU A 289 6.05 -6.65 -22.42
C LEU A 289 6.01 -5.90 -21.09
N GLY A 290 5.97 -6.62 -19.96
CA GLY A 290 5.98 -6.06 -18.62
C GLY A 290 4.73 -5.26 -18.25
N ASP A 291 4.83 -4.57 -17.12
CA ASP A 291 3.72 -3.87 -16.48
C ASP A 291 3.40 -2.53 -17.15
N SER A 292 4.32 -1.96 -17.93
CA SER A 292 4.10 -0.73 -18.71
C SER A 292 3.17 -0.95 -19.91
N TRP A 293 3.21 -2.14 -20.53
CA TRP A 293 2.31 -2.50 -21.64
C TRP A 293 0.92 -2.96 -21.18
N SER A 294 0.85 -3.59 -19.99
CA SER A 294 0.01 -3.01 -18.96
C SER A 294 -1.33 -2.46 -19.40
N HIS A 295 -1.27 -1.14 -19.48
CA HIS A 295 -2.37 -0.23 -19.66
C HIS A 295 -2.88 -0.18 -21.11
N ALA A 296 -2.15 -0.78 -22.07
CA ALA A 296 -2.52 -0.81 -23.48
C ALA A 296 -3.38 -2.02 -23.90
N SER A 297 -3.32 -3.14 -23.16
CA SER A 297 -4.24 -4.26 -23.38
C SER A 297 -5.48 -4.11 -22.50
N THR A 298 -6.66 -4.20 -23.12
CA THR A 298 -7.95 -4.22 -22.41
C THR A 298 -8.11 -5.53 -21.65
N ASN A 299 -7.91 -6.66 -22.31
CA ASN A 299 -7.93 -7.98 -21.67
C ASN A 299 -6.56 -8.66 -21.78
N ARG A 300 -6.20 -9.47 -20.78
CA ARG A 300 -5.01 -10.33 -20.78
C ARG A 300 -5.33 -11.75 -20.44
N ILE A 301 -4.89 -12.66 -21.31
CA ILE A 301 -5.08 -14.10 -21.15
C ILE A 301 -3.71 -14.77 -21.04
N ILE A 302 -3.47 -15.49 -19.95
CA ILE A 302 -2.25 -16.27 -19.70
C ILE A 302 -2.55 -17.75 -19.90
N LEU A 303 -1.99 -18.30 -20.96
CA LEU A 303 -2.02 -19.72 -21.29
C LEU A 303 -0.89 -20.44 -20.56
N HIS A 304 -1.24 -21.46 -19.76
CA HIS A 304 -0.29 -22.23 -18.98
C HIS A 304 -0.65 -23.71 -18.94
N TRP A 305 0.34 -24.54 -18.60
CA TRP A 305 0.13 -25.95 -18.30
C TRP A 305 -0.25 -26.12 -16.84
N ASN A 306 -1.23 -26.96 -16.55
CA ASN A 306 -1.54 -27.46 -15.21
C ASN A 306 -1.55 -28.99 -15.27
N GLY A 307 -0.45 -29.62 -14.83
CA GLY A 307 -0.20 -31.03 -15.14
C GLY A 307 -0.08 -31.25 -16.65
N ASP A 308 -0.82 -32.24 -17.17
CA ASP A 308 -0.88 -32.57 -18.60
C ASP A 308 -1.97 -31.80 -19.37
N GLU A 309 -2.72 -30.93 -18.68
CA GLU A 309 -3.82 -30.16 -19.26
C GLU A 309 -3.42 -28.70 -19.49
N ARG A 310 -4.05 -28.06 -20.48
CA ARG A 310 -3.82 -26.64 -20.78
C ARG A 310 -4.95 -25.80 -20.20
N TYR A 311 -4.57 -24.69 -19.56
CA TYR A 311 -5.49 -23.73 -18.98
C TYR A 311 -5.22 -22.32 -19.50
N ALA A 312 -6.30 -21.57 -19.69
CA ALA A 312 -6.28 -20.16 -20.00
C ALA A 312 -6.78 -19.39 -18.77
N HIS A 313 -5.97 -18.48 -18.24
CA HIS A 313 -6.30 -17.63 -17.11
C HIS A 313 -6.56 -16.20 -17.59
N LEU A 314 -7.71 -15.63 -17.27
CA LEU A 314 -7.99 -14.21 -17.49
C LEU A 314 -7.33 -13.41 -16.37
N ASP A 315 -6.17 -12.85 -16.69
CA ASP A 315 -5.31 -12.08 -15.79
C ASP A 315 -5.80 -10.63 -15.63
N LYS A 316 -6.37 -10.06 -16.70
CA LYS A 316 -6.88 -8.68 -16.72
C LYS A 316 -8.14 -8.57 -17.57
N SER A 317 -9.15 -7.86 -17.05
CA SER A 317 -10.30 -7.37 -17.81
C SER A 317 -10.96 -6.22 -17.05
N PRO A 318 -11.49 -5.18 -17.72
CA PRO A 318 -12.22 -4.10 -17.04
C PRO A 318 -13.60 -4.52 -16.54
N SER A 319 -14.24 -5.51 -17.18
CA SER A 319 -15.65 -5.87 -16.95
C SER A 319 -15.87 -7.34 -16.56
N LEU A 320 -14.82 -8.16 -16.58
CA LEU A 320 -14.90 -9.60 -16.25
C LEU A 320 -14.04 -9.94 -15.04
N ARG A 321 -14.53 -10.87 -14.22
CA ARG A 321 -13.79 -11.41 -13.07
C ARG A 321 -12.67 -12.31 -13.57
N SER A 322 -11.54 -12.31 -12.85
CA SER A 322 -10.46 -13.27 -13.10
C SER A 322 -10.99 -14.70 -12.94
N ALA A 323 -10.68 -15.54 -13.92
CA ALA A 323 -11.14 -16.93 -14.00
C ALA A 323 -10.19 -17.75 -14.86
N SER A 324 -10.19 -19.07 -14.65
CA SER A 324 -9.40 -20.02 -15.44
C SER A 324 -10.31 -21.04 -16.12
N ALA A 325 -10.02 -21.37 -17.38
CA ALA A 325 -10.76 -22.37 -18.14
C ALA A 325 -9.80 -23.37 -18.80
N PRO A 326 -10.12 -24.68 -18.79
CA PRO A 326 -9.35 -25.67 -19.50
C PRO A 326 -9.63 -25.59 -21.01
N TYR A 327 -8.63 -25.89 -21.83
CA TYR A 327 -8.79 -26.02 -23.28
C TYR A 327 -7.84 -27.07 -23.86
N ALA A 328 -8.12 -27.51 -25.08
CA ALA A 328 -7.29 -28.46 -25.81
C ALA A 328 -6.91 -27.90 -27.18
N VAL A 329 -5.65 -28.13 -27.57
CA VAL A 329 -5.18 -27.92 -28.94
C VAL A 329 -5.32 -29.26 -29.67
N THR A 330 -6.26 -29.34 -30.62
CA THR A 330 -6.61 -30.59 -31.32
C THR A 330 -6.36 -30.46 -32.82
N GLY A 331 -6.51 -31.55 -33.58
CA GLY A 331 -6.52 -31.51 -35.05
C GLY A 331 -7.59 -30.55 -35.62
N LYS A 332 -8.68 -30.30 -34.90
CA LYS A 332 -9.77 -29.38 -35.26
C LYS A 332 -9.55 -27.92 -34.82
N GLY A 333 -8.42 -27.62 -34.19
CA GLY A 333 -8.13 -26.29 -33.60
C GLY A 333 -8.30 -26.28 -32.08
N ILE A 334 -8.61 -25.11 -31.51
CA ILE A 334 -8.84 -24.93 -30.06
C ILE A 334 -10.24 -25.43 -29.71
N ARG A 335 -10.36 -26.33 -28.72
CA ARG A 335 -11.61 -26.97 -28.29
C ARG A 335 -11.64 -27.18 -26.76
N ASN A 336 -12.77 -27.59 -26.19
CA ASN A 336 -12.88 -27.94 -24.77
C ASN A 336 -12.00 -29.16 -24.42
N ALA A 337 -11.49 -29.21 -23.19
CA ALA A 337 -10.57 -30.26 -22.75
C ALA A 337 -11.22 -31.65 -22.55
N ALA A 338 -12.54 -31.73 -22.33
CA ALA A 338 -13.28 -32.99 -22.14
C ALA A 338 -14.39 -33.19 -23.20
N PRO A 339 -14.54 -34.39 -23.77
CA PRO A 339 -15.64 -34.71 -24.69
C PRO A 339 -16.88 -35.14 -23.91
N ASN A 340 -17.50 -34.23 -23.15
CA ASN A 340 -18.85 -34.43 -22.60
C ASN A 340 -19.70 -33.21 -22.95
N CYS A 341 -20.15 -33.13 -24.21
CA CYS A 341 -21.02 -32.06 -24.66
C CYS A 341 -22.27 -32.63 -25.32
N LYS A 342 -23.38 -32.67 -24.57
CA LYS A 342 -24.66 -32.29 -25.19
C LYS A 342 -24.57 -30.79 -25.40
N ARG A 343 -24.44 -30.40 -26.67
CA ARG A 343 -24.42 -29.05 -27.23
C ARG A 343 -25.17 -28.02 -26.37
N ALA A 344 -24.45 -27.02 -25.87
CA ALA A 344 -25.00 -25.70 -25.57
C ALA A 344 -24.47 -24.74 -26.64
N ILE A 345 -25.26 -24.51 -27.69
CA ILE A 345 -24.99 -23.47 -28.65
C ILE A 345 -26.00 -22.36 -28.40
N LEU A 346 -25.46 -21.24 -27.92
CA LEU A 346 -25.93 -19.86 -28.00
C LEU A 346 -27.44 -19.66 -28.21
N SER A 347 -28.21 -19.53 -27.12
CA SER A 347 -29.39 -18.67 -27.12
C SER A 347 -29.01 -17.29 -26.59
N ARG A 348 -29.00 -16.28 -27.45
CA ARG A 348 -29.07 -14.86 -27.05
C ARG A 348 -30.46 -14.59 -26.45
N SER A 349 -30.64 -14.93 -25.19
CA SER A 349 -31.71 -14.38 -24.34
C SER A 349 -31.49 -14.82 -22.90
N THR A 350 -31.63 -13.86 -21.98
CA THR A 350 -31.65 -13.96 -20.51
C THR A 350 -30.30 -14.08 -19.79
N LEU A 351 -29.75 -12.92 -19.42
CA LEU A 351 -29.01 -12.75 -18.17
C LEU A 351 -29.89 -13.24 -17.00
N PRO A 352 -29.38 -14.01 -16.02
CA PRO A 352 -30.14 -14.32 -14.82
C PRO A 352 -30.30 -13.04 -13.98
N ARG A 353 -31.54 -12.58 -13.84
CA ARG A 353 -31.94 -11.62 -12.81
C ARG A 353 -31.68 -12.22 -11.44
N HIS A 354 -31.21 -11.40 -10.50
CA HIS A 354 -31.18 -11.68 -9.07
C HIS A 354 -32.46 -12.41 -8.63
N ALA A 355 -32.31 -13.64 -8.14
CA ALA A 355 -33.36 -14.37 -7.45
C ALA A 355 -32.83 -14.81 -6.07
N SER A 356 -33.36 -14.14 -5.06
CA SER A 356 -33.30 -14.50 -3.66
C SER A 356 -34.12 -15.77 -3.38
N SER A 357 -33.47 -16.84 -2.95
CA SER A 357 -33.90 -17.79 -1.90
C SER A 357 -33.16 -19.13 -2.05
N GLN A 358 -32.47 -19.57 -0.99
CA GLN A 358 -32.05 -20.96 -0.83
C GLN A 358 -32.66 -21.53 0.46
N PRO A 359 -33.30 -22.72 0.43
CA PRO A 359 -33.50 -23.58 1.60
C PRO A 359 -32.35 -24.62 1.71
N PRO A 360 -32.19 -25.30 2.86
CA PRO A 360 -30.91 -25.81 3.33
C PRO A 360 -30.52 -27.15 2.68
N LEU A 361 -29.21 -27.32 2.45
CA LEU A 361 -28.62 -28.57 1.96
C LEU A 361 -28.35 -29.54 3.12
N SER A 362 -28.91 -30.74 2.96
CA SER A 362 -28.68 -31.92 3.80
C SER A 362 -27.54 -32.77 3.22
N ILE A 363 -26.74 -33.33 4.13
CA ILE A 363 -25.61 -34.22 3.86
C ILE A 363 -26.11 -35.63 3.55
N PRO A 364 -25.56 -36.33 2.53
CA PRO A 364 -25.54 -37.78 2.52
C PRO A 364 -24.13 -38.30 2.84
N SER A 365 -24.08 -39.14 3.87
CA SER A 365 -22.98 -40.05 4.18
C SER A 365 -22.93 -41.19 3.16
N PHE A 366 -21.74 -41.74 2.88
CA PHE A 366 -21.62 -43.06 2.30
C PHE A 366 -20.43 -43.83 2.88
N SER A 367 -20.76 -44.98 3.44
CA SER A 367 -19.89 -46.06 3.88
C SER A 367 -19.91 -47.20 2.85
N GLY A 368 -18.77 -47.86 2.66
CA GLY A 368 -18.69 -49.30 2.39
C GLY A 368 -18.42 -49.79 0.97
N LEU A 369 -17.27 -50.45 0.79
CA LEU A 369 -17.01 -51.80 0.21
C LEU A 369 -15.64 -51.83 -0.51
N LYS A 370 -14.59 -52.42 0.08
CA LYS A 370 -14.14 -53.84 0.03
C LYS A 370 -13.61 -54.34 -1.33
N SER A 371 -12.28 -54.50 -1.38
CA SER A 371 -11.43 -55.63 -1.82
C SER A 371 -11.72 -56.43 -3.11
N ALA A 372 -10.67 -56.53 -3.94
CA ALA A 372 -10.29 -57.74 -4.72
C ALA A 372 -8.77 -57.60 -5.06
N SER A 373 -7.88 -58.31 -4.37
CA SER A 373 -7.32 -59.64 -4.67
C SER A 373 -6.19 -59.66 -5.72
N SER A 374 -5.04 -60.13 -5.24
CA SER A 374 -3.79 -60.48 -5.90
C SER A 374 -3.86 -61.63 -6.91
N SER A 375 -2.96 -61.62 -7.91
CA SER A 375 -2.28 -62.84 -8.39
C SER A 375 -1.02 -62.51 -9.20
N ALA A 376 0.04 -63.29 -8.95
CA ALA A 376 1.39 -63.17 -9.52
C ALA A 376 1.62 -64.07 -10.76
N ALA A 377 2.61 -63.71 -11.60
CA ALA A 377 3.57 -64.56 -12.35
C ALA A 377 4.13 -63.74 -13.55
N ALA A 378 5.38 -63.27 -13.52
CA ALA A 378 6.63 -63.95 -13.93
C ALA A 378 6.86 -64.04 -15.45
N TYR A 379 7.85 -63.30 -15.97
CA TYR A 379 8.73 -63.75 -17.05
C TYR A 379 10.13 -63.13 -16.92
N VAL A 380 11.14 -63.95 -17.17
CA VAL A 380 12.57 -63.78 -16.91
C VAL A 380 13.31 -63.44 -18.21
N SER A 381 14.35 -62.58 -18.17
CA SER A 381 15.64 -62.80 -18.89
C SER A 381 16.67 -61.66 -18.73
N ARG A 382 17.72 -61.92 -17.92
CA ARG A 382 19.20 -61.75 -18.13
C ARG A 382 19.76 -60.48 -18.82
N ARG A 383 20.94 -59.94 -18.50
CA ARG A 383 21.95 -59.93 -17.40
C ARG A 383 23.13 -59.11 -17.97
N ARG A 384 23.70 -58.13 -17.27
CA ARG A 384 25.16 -57.89 -17.18
C ARG A 384 25.48 -56.86 -16.07
N SER A 385 26.50 -57.21 -15.30
CA SER A 385 27.07 -56.72 -14.02
C SER A 385 27.87 -55.40 -14.15
N SER A 386 27.72 -54.40 -13.25
CA SER A 386 28.43 -54.10 -11.96
C SER A 386 29.83 -53.46 -12.14
N PRO A 387 30.40 -52.65 -11.19
CA PRO A 387 30.14 -52.54 -9.73
C PRO A 387 29.95 -51.09 -9.17
N ALA A 388 29.05 -50.85 -8.21
CA ALA A 388 29.16 -50.94 -6.73
C ALA A 388 29.68 -49.67 -6.01
N VAL A 389 28.78 -48.96 -5.32
CA VAL A 389 29.05 -48.28 -4.03
C VAL A 389 27.80 -48.47 -3.17
N THR A 390 27.97 -49.19 -2.06
CA THR A 390 26.96 -49.54 -1.06
C THR A 390 26.73 -48.39 -0.06
N ARG A 391 25.48 -48.00 0.18
CA ARG A 391 25.04 -47.36 1.44
C ARG A 391 23.85 -48.14 2.00
N LEU A 392 24.06 -48.73 3.17
CA LEU A 392 23.03 -49.32 4.03
C LEU A 392 22.26 -48.20 4.76
N PRO A 393 20.94 -48.33 5.00
CA PRO A 393 20.23 -47.50 5.95
C PRO A 393 20.30 -48.17 7.34
N VAL A 394 21.00 -47.54 8.28
CA VAL A 394 20.92 -47.89 9.70
C VAL A 394 19.73 -47.15 10.29
N ARG A 395 18.69 -47.90 10.67
CA ARG A 395 17.73 -47.47 11.69
C ARG A 395 18.49 -47.34 13.01
N ALA A 396 18.63 -46.12 13.51
CA ALA A 396 18.97 -45.86 14.90
C ALA A 396 17.83 -45.04 15.49
N SER A 397 17.03 -45.69 16.31
CA SER A 397 16.25 -45.07 17.37
C SER A 397 17.25 -44.37 18.30
N ALA A 398 17.40 -43.06 18.15
CA ALA A 398 18.08 -42.23 19.14
C ALA A 398 17.03 -41.77 20.14
N ALA A 399 17.26 -42.15 21.38
CA ALA A 399 16.47 -41.79 22.53
C ALA A 399 16.32 -40.27 22.61
N VAL A 400 15.11 -39.85 22.96
CA VAL A 400 14.82 -38.50 23.46
C VAL A 400 15.72 -38.30 24.68
N GLU A 401 16.75 -37.47 24.56
CA GLU A 401 17.39 -36.87 25.72
C GLU A 401 16.34 -35.98 26.38
N THR A 402 15.78 -36.51 27.47
CA THR A 402 14.95 -35.80 28.43
C THR A 402 15.74 -34.65 29.02
N LEU A 403 15.42 -33.43 28.58
CA LEU A 403 15.76 -32.22 29.32
C LEU A 403 14.92 -32.19 30.60
N GLU A 404 15.58 -32.36 31.74
CA GLU A 404 15.15 -31.86 33.06
C GLU A 404 14.97 -30.33 32.94
N LYS A 405 13.93 -29.64 33.44
CA LYS A 405 12.95 -29.87 34.50
C LYS A 405 11.53 -29.64 33.93
N THR A 406 10.63 -30.61 34.08
CA THR A 406 9.18 -30.33 33.94
C THR A 406 8.74 -29.51 35.15
N THR A 407 8.49 -28.21 34.94
CA THR A 407 7.66 -27.43 35.85
C THR A 407 6.35 -28.19 36.04
N ASP A 408 5.90 -28.33 37.29
CA ASP A 408 4.65 -29.02 37.60
C ASP A 408 3.51 -28.39 36.79
N THR A 409 2.78 -29.19 36.01
CA THR A 409 1.67 -28.72 35.17
C THR A 409 0.65 -27.96 36.02
N GLU A 410 0.45 -28.37 37.27
CA GLU A 410 -0.43 -27.68 38.23
C GLU A 410 0.07 -26.24 38.53
N LEU A 411 1.38 -26.05 38.72
CA LEU A 411 1.97 -24.74 38.98
C LEU A 411 1.85 -23.81 37.75
N VAL A 412 2.03 -24.34 36.55
CA VAL A 412 1.84 -23.58 35.29
C VAL A 412 0.39 -23.12 35.15
N GLU A 413 -0.58 -24.02 35.32
CA GLU A 413 -1.99 -23.66 35.27
C GLU A 413 -2.36 -22.63 36.34
N LYS A 414 -1.85 -22.81 37.56
CA LYS A 414 -2.05 -21.87 38.66
C LYS A 414 -1.46 -20.50 38.34
N SER A 415 -0.27 -20.43 37.74
CA SER A 415 0.33 -19.18 37.30
C SER A 415 -0.47 -18.50 36.20
N ILE A 416 -0.95 -19.25 35.20
CA ILE A 416 -1.81 -18.73 34.13
C ILE A 416 -3.09 -18.16 34.73
N ASN A 417 -3.73 -18.88 35.66
CA ASN A 417 -4.92 -18.40 36.34
C ASN A 417 -4.64 -17.18 37.24
N THR A 418 -3.47 -17.06 37.88
CA THR A 418 -3.07 -15.82 38.56
C THR A 418 -3.14 -14.62 37.61
N ILE A 419 -2.60 -14.74 36.38
CA ILE A 419 -2.65 -13.68 35.37
C ILE A 419 -4.11 -13.33 35.01
N ARG A 420 -4.94 -14.35 34.79
CA ARG A 420 -6.38 -14.17 34.49
C ARG A 420 -7.08 -13.41 35.62
N PHE A 421 -6.90 -13.84 36.87
CA PHE A 421 -7.62 -13.27 38.01
C PHE A 421 -7.09 -11.90 38.43
N LEU A 422 -5.78 -11.64 38.38
CA LEU A 422 -5.25 -10.27 38.54
C LEU A 422 -5.88 -9.32 37.51
N SER A 423 -6.03 -9.77 36.26
CA SER A 423 -6.65 -8.99 35.20
C SER A 423 -8.15 -8.73 35.46
N ILE A 424 -8.90 -9.77 35.81
CA ILE A 424 -10.32 -9.67 36.13
C ILE A 424 -10.55 -8.73 37.32
N ASP A 425 -9.77 -8.89 38.39
CA ASP A 425 -9.95 -8.13 39.64
C ASP A 425 -9.63 -6.65 39.47
N ALA A 426 -8.58 -6.32 38.73
CA ALA A 426 -8.25 -4.93 38.42
C ALA A 426 -9.35 -4.27 37.58
N VAL A 427 -9.87 -4.96 36.56
CA VAL A 427 -10.98 -4.47 35.73
C VAL A 427 -12.26 -4.30 36.54
N GLU A 428 -12.58 -5.26 37.42
CA GLU A 428 -13.76 -5.21 38.28
C GLU A 428 -13.66 -4.07 39.28
N LYS A 429 -12.50 -3.89 39.93
CA LYS A 429 -12.26 -2.80 40.89
C LYS A 429 -12.31 -1.42 40.22
N ALA A 430 -11.78 -1.30 39.00
CA ALA A 430 -11.87 -0.08 38.21
C ALA A 430 -13.27 0.15 37.60
N ASN A 431 -14.11 -0.88 37.57
CA ASN A 431 -15.36 -0.94 36.81
C ASN A 431 -15.18 -0.49 35.34
N SER A 432 -14.00 -0.80 34.77
CA SER A 432 -13.55 -0.30 33.49
C SER A 432 -12.36 -1.12 33.00
N GLY A 433 -12.39 -1.55 31.74
CA GLY A 433 -11.28 -2.30 31.12
C GLY A 433 -11.74 -3.50 30.30
N HIS A 434 -10.76 -4.30 29.87
CA HIS A 434 -10.95 -5.37 28.88
C HIS A 434 -10.46 -6.71 29.45
N PRO A 435 -11.34 -7.54 30.03
CA PRO A 435 -10.94 -8.82 30.64
C PRO A 435 -10.77 -9.93 29.60
N GLY A 436 -11.44 -9.84 28.44
CA GLY A 436 -11.49 -10.89 27.43
C GLY A 436 -10.13 -11.36 26.91
N LEU A 437 -9.32 -10.43 26.40
CA LEU A 437 -7.98 -10.74 25.87
C LEU A 437 -7.05 -11.27 26.96
N PRO A 438 -6.89 -10.63 28.15
CA PRO A 438 -6.06 -11.19 29.21
C PRO A 438 -6.44 -12.61 29.61
N MET A 439 -7.74 -12.95 29.62
CA MET A 439 -8.21 -14.30 29.92
C MET A 439 -7.80 -15.33 28.85
N GLY A 440 -7.97 -15.00 27.56
CA GLY A 440 -7.60 -15.87 26.44
C GLY A 440 -6.09 -16.00 26.26
N CYS A 441 -5.34 -14.91 26.40
CA CYS A 441 -3.91 -14.83 26.12
C CYS A 441 -2.99 -15.12 27.32
N ALA A 442 -3.53 -15.32 28.53
CA ALA A 442 -2.71 -15.68 29.70
C ALA A 442 -1.75 -16.87 29.46
N PRO A 443 -2.12 -17.95 28.74
CA PRO A 443 -1.19 -19.03 28.40
C PRO A 443 0.03 -18.57 27.59
N MET A 444 -0.18 -17.86 26.47
CA MET A 444 0.93 -17.40 25.64
C MET A 444 1.76 -16.30 26.34
N GLY A 445 1.11 -15.43 27.12
CA GLY A 445 1.79 -14.41 27.91
C GLY A 445 2.69 -15.01 29.00
N HIS A 446 2.19 -16.03 29.72
CA HIS A 446 2.97 -16.79 30.70
C HIS A 446 4.20 -17.42 30.06
N ILE A 447 4.04 -18.22 29.01
CA ILE A 447 5.16 -18.92 28.37
C ILE A 447 6.18 -17.92 27.84
N LEU A 448 5.73 -16.81 27.25
CA LEU A 448 6.62 -15.81 26.68
C LEU A 448 7.49 -15.13 27.74
N TYR A 449 6.87 -14.62 28.81
CA TYR A 449 7.62 -13.93 29.87
C TYR A 449 8.39 -14.88 30.78
N ASP A 450 7.80 -16.01 31.16
CA ASP A 450 8.40 -16.90 32.16
C ASP A 450 9.52 -17.79 31.60
N GLU A 451 9.47 -18.14 30.30
CA GLU A 451 10.36 -19.17 29.73
C GLU A 451 11.21 -18.68 28.55
N VAL A 452 10.77 -17.65 27.83
CA VAL A 452 11.33 -17.33 26.50
C VAL A 452 12.12 -16.03 26.49
N MET A 453 11.54 -14.95 27.02
CA MET A 453 12.13 -13.62 26.96
C MET A 453 13.34 -13.50 27.89
N LYS A 454 14.39 -12.83 27.40
CA LYS A 454 15.52 -12.40 28.23
C LYS A 454 15.35 -10.95 28.64
N TYR A 455 15.12 -10.70 29.92
CA TYR A 455 15.01 -9.35 30.47
C TYR A 455 15.60 -9.31 31.88
N ASN A 456 15.84 -8.10 32.38
CA ASN A 456 16.12 -7.87 33.79
C ASN A 456 15.00 -6.99 34.38
N PRO A 457 14.12 -7.51 35.25
CA PRO A 457 13.02 -6.73 35.82
C PRO A 457 13.52 -5.58 36.72
N LYS A 458 14.77 -5.64 37.19
CA LYS A 458 15.42 -4.57 37.97
C LYS A 458 16.17 -3.56 37.11
N ASN A 459 16.30 -3.82 35.81
CA ASN A 459 16.79 -2.84 34.86
C ASN A 459 15.95 -2.89 33.56
N PRO A 460 14.79 -2.20 33.52
CA PRO A 460 13.98 -2.11 32.31
C PRO A 460 14.68 -1.40 31.15
N TYR A 461 15.86 -0.82 31.37
CA TYR A 461 16.64 -0.09 30.37
C TYR A 461 17.84 -0.88 29.83
N TRP A 462 18.04 -2.14 30.26
CA TRP A 462 19.11 -2.97 29.71
C TRP A 462 19.01 -3.05 28.19
N PHE A 463 20.05 -2.57 27.50
CA PHE A 463 20.02 -2.33 26.05
C PHE A 463 19.69 -3.59 25.23
N ASN A 464 20.28 -4.74 25.57
CA ASN A 464 20.12 -5.99 24.83
C ASN A 464 19.05 -6.93 25.42
N ARG A 465 18.07 -6.40 26.18
CA ARG A 465 16.88 -7.16 26.57
C ARG A 465 16.04 -7.52 25.34
N ASP A 466 15.32 -8.64 25.38
CA ASP A 466 14.24 -8.87 24.43
C ASP A 466 13.17 -7.78 24.58
N ARG A 467 12.60 -7.33 23.46
CA ARG A 467 11.54 -6.32 23.46
C ARG A 467 10.18 -6.99 23.35
N PHE A 468 9.20 -6.51 24.11
CA PHE A 468 7.81 -6.96 24.02
C PHE A 468 6.87 -5.79 23.76
N VAL A 469 5.98 -5.97 22.79
CA VAL A 469 4.94 -5.00 22.44
C VAL A 469 3.56 -5.65 22.53
N LEU A 470 2.66 -5.06 23.30
CA LEU A 470 1.24 -5.43 23.26
C LEU A 470 0.51 -4.56 22.25
N SER A 471 0.49 -4.95 20.97
CA SER A 471 -0.18 -4.18 19.91
C SER A 471 -1.69 -4.07 20.13
N ALA A 472 -2.30 -5.12 20.67
CA ALA A 472 -3.68 -5.09 21.16
C ALA A 472 -3.74 -4.43 22.55
N GLY A 473 -3.37 -3.14 22.62
CA GLY A 473 -3.14 -2.41 23.88
C GLY A 473 -4.33 -2.39 24.84
N HIS A 474 -5.56 -2.61 24.36
CA HIS A 474 -6.73 -2.72 25.23
C HIS A 474 -6.58 -3.84 26.28
N GLY A 475 -5.84 -4.91 25.95
CA GLY A 475 -5.49 -6.01 26.84
C GLY A 475 -4.41 -5.70 27.88
N CYS A 476 -4.10 -4.42 28.15
CA CYS A 476 -3.02 -3.95 29.02
C CYS A 476 -2.90 -4.67 30.39
N MET A 477 -4.00 -5.12 31.00
CA MET A 477 -3.92 -5.87 32.25
C MET A 477 -3.15 -7.19 32.14
N LEU A 478 -3.10 -7.81 30.95
CA LEU A 478 -2.19 -8.93 30.69
C LEU A 478 -0.75 -8.51 30.95
N GLN A 479 -0.31 -7.41 30.32
CA GLN A 479 1.07 -6.93 30.45
C GLN A 479 1.35 -6.45 31.88
N TYR A 480 0.45 -5.73 32.53
CA TYR A 480 0.65 -5.29 33.91
C TYR A 480 0.74 -6.46 34.89
N ALA A 481 -0.11 -7.49 34.75
CA ALA A 481 0.00 -8.70 35.56
C ALA A 481 1.33 -9.43 35.34
N LEU A 482 1.81 -9.52 34.09
CA LEU A 482 3.10 -10.12 33.76
C LEU A 482 4.28 -9.31 34.34
N LEU A 483 4.27 -7.99 34.21
CA LEU A 483 5.29 -7.10 34.79
C LEU A 483 5.33 -7.22 36.32
N HIS A 484 4.16 -7.27 36.96
CA HIS A 484 4.03 -7.47 38.40
C HIS A 484 4.65 -8.80 38.85
N LEU A 485 4.27 -9.91 38.20
CA LEU A 485 4.79 -11.24 38.54
C LEU A 485 6.30 -11.34 38.27
N ALA A 486 6.78 -10.77 37.16
CA ALA A 486 8.20 -10.71 36.81
C ALA A 486 9.04 -9.88 37.80
N GLY A 487 8.41 -9.03 38.62
CA GLY A 487 9.08 -8.24 39.66
C GLY A 487 9.57 -6.86 39.20
N TYR A 488 8.96 -6.28 38.16
CA TYR A 488 9.21 -4.89 37.77
C TYR A 488 8.70 -3.94 38.87
N ASP A 489 9.55 -3.01 39.31
CA ASP A 489 9.21 -2.10 40.42
C ASP A 489 8.12 -1.08 40.07
N ALA A 490 7.87 -0.87 38.77
CA ALA A 490 6.83 0.01 38.24
C ALA A 490 5.40 -0.51 38.45
N VAL A 491 5.24 -1.81 38.72
CA VAL A 491 3.91 -2.43 38.84
C VAL A 491 3.85 -3.31 40.09
N LYS A 492 3.49 -2.70 41.22
CA LYS A 492 3.21 -3.38 42.48
C LYS A 492 1.72 -3.76 42.55
N GLU A 493 1.35 -4.51 43.59
CA GLU A 493 -0.05 -4.88 43.82
C GLU A 493 -0.96 -3.65 43.92
N GLU A 494 -0.51 -2.59 44.59
CA GLU A 494 -1.27 -1.33 44.71
C GLU A 494 -1.43 -0.59 43.36
N ASP A 495 -0.48 -0.74 42.45
CA ASP A 495 -0.60 -0.21 41.09
C ASP A 495 -1.66 -0.99 40.31
N LEU A 496 -1.72 -2.33 40.44
CA LEU A 496 -2.80 -3.13 39.84
C LEU A 496 -4.17 -2.77 40.43
N LYS A 497 -4.25 -2.54 41.75
CA LYS A 497 -5.47 -2.05 42.40
C LYS A 497 -5.85 -0.64 41.95
N SER A 498 -4.91 0.14 41.44
CA SER A 498 -5.11 1.50 40.94
C SER A 498 -5.24 1.58 39.42
N PHE A 499 -5.48 0.44 38.76
CA PHE A 499 -5.70 0.39 37.32
C PHE A 499 -6.76 1.41 36.85
N ARG A 500 -6.41 2.17 35.81
CA ARG A 500 -7.24 3.25 35.22
C ARG A 500 -7.58 4.40 36.17
N GLN A 501 -6.87 4.54 37.29
CA GLN A 501 -7.08 5.67 38.20
C GLN A 501 -6.14 6.83 37.87
N TRP A 502 -6.51 8.03 38.30
CA TRP A 502 -5.71 9.24 38.05
C TRP A 502 -4.30 9.11 38.62
N GLY A 503 -3.28 9.35 37.78
CA GLY A 503 -1.87 9.31 38.17
C GLY A 503 -1.32 7.92 38.51
N SER A 504 -2.02 6.85 38.13
CA SER A 504 -1.53 5.47 38.31
C SER A 504 -0.49 5.09 37.26
N SER A 505 0.48 4.26 37.64
CA SER A 505 1.43 3.62 36.72
C SER A 505 0.80 2.51 35.84
N THR A 506 -0.53 2.33 35.90
CA THR A 506 -1.30 1.30 35.18
C THR A 506 -2.47 1.94 34.40
N PRO A 507 -2.18 2.81 33.42
CA PRO A 507 -3.21 3.48 32.61
C PRO A 507 -4.04 2.49 31.78
N GLY A 508 -5.17 2.97 31.24
CA GLY A 508 -6.13 2.12 30.53
C GLY A 508 -5.67 1.51 29.21
N HIS A 509 -4.54 1.97 28.69
CA HIS A 509 -3.74 1.38 27.61
C HIS A 509 -2.25 1.55 27.99
N PRO A 510 -1.31 0.75 27.46
CA PRO A 510 0.10 0.81 27.84
C PRO A 510 0.74 2.12 27.36
N GLU A 511 1.39 2.83 28.28
CA GLU A 511 2.06 4.11 28.03
C GLU A 511 3.52 4.04 28.47
N ASN A 512 4.46 4.10 27.52
CA ASN A 512 5.89 3.90 27.80
C ASN A 512 6.47 4.97 28.75
N PHE A 513 5.92 6.18 28.71
CA PHE A 513 6.37 7.31 29.53
C PHE A 513 5.85 7.24 30.98
N GLU A 514 4.86 6.40 31.26
CA GLU A 514 4.31 6.19 32.63
C GLU A 514 4.86 4.92 33.30
N THR A 515 5.02 3.83 32.54
CA THR A 515 5.24 2.50 33.11
C THR A 515 6.56 1.87 32.63
N PRO A 516 7.67 2.00 33.39
CA PRO A 516 8.91 1.28 33.07
C PRO A 516 8.71 -0.23 32.93
N GLY A 517 9.06 -0.78 31.77
CA GLY A 517 8.72 -2.16 31.35
C GLY A 517 7.68 -2.23 30.23
N VAL A 518 7.02 -1.11 29.92
CA VAL A 518 6.26 -0.91 28.69
C VAL A 518 7.17 -0.23 27.65
N GLU A 519 7.43 -0.92 26.54
CA GLU A 519 8.40 -0.46 25.54
C GLU A 519 7.86 0.69 24.66
N VAL A 520 6.59 0.63 24.27
CA VAL A 520 5.96 1.58 23.35
C VAL A 520 4.52 1.86 23.77
N THR A 521 4.04 3.09 23.51
CA THR A 521 2.63 3.43 23.73
C THR A 521 1.76 2.80 22.67
N THR A 522 0.77 2.00 23.08
CA THR A 522 -0.21 1.36 22.19
C THR A 522 -1.63 1.71 22.61
N GLY A 523 -2.62 1.32 21.82
CA GLY A 523 -4.02 1.69 22.02
C GLY A 523 -4.71 1.87 20.67
N PRO A 524 -4.23 2.82 19.83
CA PRO A 524 -4.59 2.83 18.42
C PRO A 524 -4.07 1.55 17.76
N LEU A 525 -5.00 0.76 17.22
CA LEU A 525 -4.71 -0.57 16.68
C LEU A 525 -3.78 -0.49 15.46
N GLY A 526 -2.99 -1.55 15.24
CA GLY A 526 -2.00 -1.61 14.16
C GLY A 526 -0.67 -0.88 14.42
N GLN A 527 -0.65 0.14 15.28
CA GLN A 527 0.59 0.87 15.61
C GLN A 527 1.64 -0.03 16.26
N GLY A 528 1.25 -0.86 17.23
CA GLY A 528 2.19 -1.66 18.01
C GLY A 528 2.99 -2.67 17.18
N ILE A 529 2.36 -3.40 16.27
CA ILE A 529 3.06 -4.27 15.30
C ILE A 529 4.00 -3.46 14.40
N ALA A 530 3.59 -2.27 13.95
CA ALA A 530 4.45 -1.41 13.14
C ALA A 530 5.64 -0.84 13.96
N ASN A 531 5.46 -0.53 15.25
CA ASN A 531 6.55 -0.18 16.15
C ASN A 531 7.50 -1.37 16.37
N ALA A 532 6.97 -2.59 16.54
CA ALA A 532 7.77 -3.81 16.67
C ALA A 532 8.64 -4.06 15.42
N VAL A 533 8.15 -3.75 14.23
CA VAL A 533 8.97 -3.77 13.00
C VAL A 533 10.13 -2.77 13.10
N GLY A 534 9.91 -1.58 13.65
CA GLY A 534 10.97 -0.61 13.90
C GLY A 534 12.00 -1.04 14.94
N LEU A 535 11.55 -1.66 16.04
CA LEU A 535 12.43 -2.22 17.07
C LEU A 535 13.32 -3.33 16.49
N ALA A 536 12.75 -4.23 15.68
CA ALA A 536 13.49 -5.31 15.03
C ALA A 536 14.43 -4.81 13.92
N LEU A 537 14.06 -3.74 13.20
CA LEU A 537 14.96 -3.05 12.27
C LEU A 537 16.17 -2.48 13.01
N ALA A 538 15.95 -1.78 14.12
CA ALA A 538 17.00 -1.17 14.92
C ALA A 538 17.98 -2.24 15.45
N GLU A 539 17.47 -3.36 15.96
CA GLU A 539 18.29 -4.50 16.37
C GLU A 539 19.15 -5.02 15.22
N LYS A 540 18.54 -5.32 14.06
CA LYS A 540 19.26 -5.87 12.91
C LYS A 540 20.32 -4.92 12.36
N HIS A 541 20.01 -3.62 12.35
CA HIS A 541 20.95 -2.56 11.96
C HIS A 541 22.17 -2.51 12.88
N LEU A 542 21.92 -2.46 14.19
CA LEU A 542 22.98 -2.38 15.19
C LEU A 542 23.82 -3.64 15.25
N ALA A 543 23.19 -4.82 15.16
CA ALA A 543 23.87 -6.10 15.08
C ALA A 543 24.84 -6.13 13.89
N ALA A 544 24.39 -5.74 12.70
CA ALA A 544 25.22 -5.74 11.51
C ALA A 544 26.38 -4.75 11.57
N ARG A 545 26.16 -3.58 12.19
CA ARG A 545 27.16 -2.52 12.29
C ARG A 545 28.20 -2.78 13.38
N PHE A 546 27.81 -3.37 14.50
CA PHE A 546 28.64 -3.45 15.70
C PHE A 546 29.05 -4.86 16.11
N ASN A 547 28.31 -5.92 15.76
CA ASN A 547 28.79 -7.28 16.05
C ASN A 547 30.10 -7.55 15.30
N LYS A 548 31.00 -8.28 15.96
CA LYS A 548 32.26 -8.76 15.38
C LYS A 548 32.26 -10.29 15.36
N PRO A 549 33.06 -10.93 14.50
CA PRO A 549 33.10 -12.39 14.40
C PRO A 549 33.41 -13.11 15.73
N ASP A 550 34.12 -12.44 16.65
CA ASP A 550 34.50 -12.96 17.97
C ASP A 550 33.71 -12.33 19.13
N ASN A 551 32.77 -11.40 18.87
CA ASN A 551 31.99 -10.75 19.91
C ASN A 551 30.62 -10.24 19.39
N GLU A 552 29.55 -10.92 19.80
CA GLU A 552 28.17 -10.58 19.50
C GLU A 552 27.55 -9.82 20.69
N ILE A 553 27.39 -8.50 20.55
CA ILE A 553 26.91 -7.59 21.61
C ILE A 553 25.50 -7.07 21.38
N VAL A 554 24.98 -7.15 20.16
CA VAL A 554 23.58 -6.88 19.85
C VAL A 554 22.96 -8.15 19.29
N ASP A 555 22.17 -8.82 20.14
CA ASP A 555 21.43 -10.03 19.81
C ASP A 555 20.22 -10.15 20.74
N HIS A 556 19.07 -9.69 20.27
CA HIS A 556 17.81 -9.82 21.00
C HIS A 556 16.62 -9.95 20.04
N TYR A 557 15.53 -10.50 20.55
CA TYR A 557 14.28 -10.66 19.83
C TYR A 557 13.33 -9.49 20.08
N THR A 558 12.42 -9.30 19.14
CA THR A 558 11.23 -8.45 19.30
C THR A 558 10.00 -9.33 19.21
N TYR A 559 9.21 -9.36 20.28
CA TYR A 559 7.96 -10.08 20.36
C TYR A 559 6.78 -9.11 20.37
N VAL A 560 5.68 -9.51 19.73
CA VAL A 560 4.46 -8.70 19.71
C VAL A 560 3.21 -9.56 19.81
N ILE A 561 2.27 -9.18 20.68
CA ILE A 561 0.91 -9.76 20.71
C ILE A 561 -0.05 -8.80 20.00
N LEU A 562 -0.79 -9.32 19.03
CA LEU A 562 -1.81 -8.58 18.28
C LEU A 562 -3.09 -9.42 18.15
N GLY A 563 -4.24 -8.76 17.99
CA GLY A 563 -5.53 -9.41 17.72
C GLY A 563 -6.11 -8.99 16.38
N ASP A 564 -7.34 -9.42 16.09
CA ASP A 564 -8.03 -9.19 14.81
C ASP A 564 -8.07 -7.72 14.40
N GLY A 565 -8.36 -6.83 15.35
CA GLY A 565 -8.40 -5.38 15.08
C GLY A 565 -7.08 -4.83 14.54
N CYS A 566 -5.93 -5.36 14.97
CA CYS A 566 -4.65 -4.96 14.37
C CYS A 566 -4.47 -5.54 12.96
N GLN A 567 -4.98 -6.73 12.69
CA GLN A 567 -4.88 -7.39 11.39
C GLN A 567 -5.73 -6.72 10.31
N MET A 568 -6.82 -6.05 10.70
CA MET A 568 -7.69 -5.28 9.81
C MET A 568 -7.09 -3.92 9.40
N GLU A 569 -6.23 -3.35 10.25
CA GLU A 569 -5.70 -2.00 10.05
C GLU A 569 -4.64 -1.94 8.94
N GLY A 570 -4.80 -1.03 7.97
CA GLY A 570 -3.91 -0.94 6.81
C GLY A 570 -2.43 -0.74 7.15
N ILE A 571 -2.14 0.00 8.24
CA ILE A 571 -0.79 0.24 8.75
C ILE A 571 -0.06 -1.07 9.12
N SER A 572 -0.77 -2.08 9.62
CA SER A 572 -0.15 -3.36 9.97
C SER A 572 0.31 -4.09 8.72
N ASN A 573 -0.49 -4.05 7.64
CA ASN A 573 -0.13 -4.65 6.37
C ASN A 573 1.06 -3.93 5.71
N GLU A 574 1.11 -2.60 5.80
CA GLU A 574 2.28 -1.81 5.37
C GLU A 574 3.56 -2.26 6.09
N ALA A 575 3.53 -2.31 7.42
CA ALA A 575 4.68 -2.67 8.22
C ALA A 575 5.08 -4.15 8.06
N CYS A 576 4.12 -5.08 8.02
CA CYS A 576 4.39 -6.50 7.81
C CYS A 576 4.95 -6.76 6.41
N SER A 577 4.50 -6.04 5.38
CA SER A 577 5.10 -6.10 4.05
C SER A 577 6.58 -5.71 4.07
N LEU A 578 6.94 -4.63 4.79
CA LEU A 578 8.33 -4.22 4.95
C LEU A 578 9.16 -5.21 5.78
N ALA A 579 8.60 -5.74 6.86
CA ALA A 579 9.30 -6.70 7.71
C ALA A 579 9.68 -7.99 6.97
N GLY A 580 8.77 -8.51 6.13
CA GLY A 580 9.03 -9.67 5.29
C GLY A 580 10.07 -9.36 4.21
N HIS A 581 9.95 -8.20 3.55
CA HIS A 581 10.94 -7.72 2.58
C HIS A 581 12.37 -7.62 3.17
N TRP A 582 12.48 -7.10 4.40
CA TRP A 582 13.76 -6.95 5.11
C TRP A 582 14.26 -8.23 5.80
N GLY A 583 13.48 -9.32 5.78
CA GLY A 583 13.84 -10.59 6.40
C GLY A 583 14.17 -10.45 7.88
N LEU A 584 13.28 -9.82 8.65
CA LEU A 584 13.47 -9.55 10.09
C LEU A 584 13.25 -10.81 10.94
N GLY A 585 14.13 -11.81 10.85
CA GLY A 585 13.95 -13.11 11.53
C GLY A 585 13.97 -13.12 13.05
N LYS A 586 14.27 -11.99 13.70
CA LYS A 586 14.14 -11.85 15.16
C LYS A 586 12.82 -11.17 15.58
N LEU A 587 11.92 -10.89 14.64
CA LEU A 587 10.55 -10.43 14.90
C LEU A 587 9.59 -11.64 14.94
N ILE A 588 8.93 -11.83 16.07
CA ILE A 588 7.95 -12.91 16.28
C ILE A 588 6.64 -12.31 16.77
N ALA A 589 5.60 -12.44 15.95
CA ALA A 589 4.26 -11.95 16.22
C ALA A 589 3.33 -13.08 16.66
N PHE A 590 2.60 -12.90 17.75
CA PHE A 590 1.56 -13.79 18.23
C PHE A 590 0.20 -13.16 17.92
N TYR A 591 -0.52 -13.78 16.99
CA TYR A 591 -1.87 -13.37 16.66
C TYR A 591 -2.86 -14.15 17.54
N ASP A 592 -3.51 -13.44 18.46
CA ASP A 592 -4.67 -13.93 19.21
C ASP A 592 -5.88 -14.04 18.26
N ASP A 593 -6.04 -15.23 17.70
CA ASP A 593 -7.09 -15.59 16.74
C ASP A 593 -8.30 -16.14 17.51
N ASN A 594 -9.14 -15.23 18.02
CA ASN A 594 -10.27 -15.59 18.89
C ASN A 594 -11.63 -15.44 18.21
N HIS A 595 -11.65 -15.00 16.94
CA HIS A 595 -12.84 -14.77 16.12
C HIS A 595 -13.82 -13.71 16.65
N ILE A 596 -13.42 -12.86 17.60
CA ILE A 596 -14.28 -11.83 18.19
C ILE A 596 -13.64 -10.44 18.06
N SER A 597 -14.42 -9.52 17.49
CA SER A 597 -14.17 -8.08 17.54
C SER A 597 -15.16 -7.39 18.51
N ILE A 598 -15.08 -6.06 18.63
CA ILE A 598 -16.02 -5.29 19.47
C ILE A 598 -17.48 -5.51 19.04
N ASP A 599 -17.74 -5.54 17.74
CA ASP A 599 -19.10 -5.58 17.18
C ASP A 599 -19.70 -6.99 17.11
N GLY A 600 -18.92 -8.03 17.45
CA GLY A 600 -19.37 -9.41 17.38
C GLY A 600 -18.33 -10.34 16.79
N ASP A 601 -18.82 -11.44 16.21
CA ASP A 601 -18.00 -12.39 15.46
C ASP A 601 -17.31 -11.69 14.29
N THR A 602 -16.02 -11.97 14.10
CA THR A 602 -15.21 -11.44 13.00
C THR A 602 -15.80 -11.74 11.62
N GLU A 603 -16.61 -12.79 11.45
CA GLU A 603 -17.25 -13.14 10.18
C GLU A 603 -18.08 -12.00 9.57
N ILE A 604 -18.53 -11.05 10.40
CA ILE A 604 -19.31 -9.89 9.97
C ILE A 604 -18.53 -8.94 9.05
N ALA A 605 -17.20 -8.84 9.20
CA ALA A 605 -16.38 -7.83 8.53
C ALA A 605 -14.94 -8.27 8.20
N PHE A 606 -14.48 -9.44 8.65
CA PHE A 606 -13.12 -9.92 8.49
C PHE A 606 -13.08 -11.44 8.25
N THR A 607 -13.07 -11.83 6.98
CA THR A 607 -13.13 -13.23 6.52
C THR A 607 -12.00 -13.58 5.55
N GLU A 608 -10.95 -12.77 5.50
CA GLU A 608 -9.76 -13.08 4.72
C GLU A 608 -8.94 -14.23 5.34
N ASN A 609 -8.02 -14.79 4.57
CA ASN A 609 -7.04 -15.74 5.09
C ASN A 609 -5.76 -14.99 5.51
N VAL A 610 -5.65 -14.72 6.81
CA VAL A 610 -4.49 -14.02 7.39
C VAL A 610 -3.20 -14.80 7.17
N ASP A 611 -3.22 -16.14 7.29
CA ASP A 611 -2.05 -17.00 7.09
C ASP A 611 -1.48 -16.80 5.69
N THR A 612 -2.34 -16.94 4.68
CA THR A 612 -1.95 -16.80 3.27
C THR A 612 -1.48 -15.38 2.95
N ARG A 613 -2.08 -14.34 3.56
CA ARG A 613 -1.59 -12.97 3.42
C ARG A 613 -0.18 -12.83 3.99
N PHE A 614 0.09 -13.33 5.19
CA PHE A 614 1.43 -13.24 5.81
C PHE A 614 2.48 -14.03 5.03
N GLU A 615 2.14 -15.24 4.54
CA GLU A 615 3.02 -16.00 3.63
C GLU A 615 3.35 -15.19 2.37
N ALA A 616 2.35 -14.53 1.77
CA ALA A 616 2.54 -13.68 0.59
C ALA A 616 3.39 -12.43 0.88
N LEU A 617 3.44 -11.97 2.13
CA LEU A 617 4.32 -10.89 2.57
C LEU A 617 5.76 -11.37 2.86
N GLY A 618 6.05 -12.67 2.77
CA GLY A 618 7.36 -13.25 3.05
C GLY A 618 7.59 -13.66 4.50
N TRP A 619 6.53 -13.82 5.30
CA TRP A 619 6.62 -14.31 6.68
C TRP A 619 6.65 -15.84 6.74
N HIS A 620 7.22 -16.37 7.82
CA HIS A 620 6.95 -17.74 8.26
C HIS A 620 5.65 -17.76 9.07
N VAL A 621 4.79 -18.74 8.84
CA VAL A 621 3.49 -18.84 9.51
C VAL A 621 3.37 -20.18 10.22
N ILE A 622 3.00 -20.13 11.50
CA ILE A 622 2.74 -21.30 12.34
C ILE A 622 1.33 -21.15 12.92
N TRP A 623 0.58 -22.24 12.99
CA TRP A 623 -0.76 -22.25 13.59
C TRP A 623 -0.82 -23.19 14.79
N VAL A 624 -0.96 -22.61 15.98
CA VAL A 624 -1.29 -23.30 17.22
C VAL A 624 -2.82 -23.32 17.35
N LYS A 625 -3.42 -24.51 17.21
CA LYS A 625 -4.88 -24.64 17.16
C LYS A 625 -5.54 -24.60 18.54
N ASN A 626 -4.81 -24.95 19.59
CA ASN A 626 -5.30 -24.90 20.96
C ASN A 626 -4.43 -23.96 21.80
N GLY A 627 -4.69 -22.66 21.72
CA GLY A 627 -4.02 -21.66 22.54
C GLY A 627 -4.45 -21.62 24.01
N ASN A 628 -5.58 -22.23 24.35
CA ASN A 628 -6.14 -22.18 25.71
C ASN A 628 -5.36 -23.08 26.69
N THR A 629 -4.99 -24.30 26.25
CA THR A 629 -4.30 -25.30 27.09
C THR A 629 -3.15 -26.03 26.38
N GLY A 630 -2.90 -25.76 25.09
CA GLY A 630 -1.80 -26.36 24.32
C GLY A 630 -0.44 -25.71 24.61
N TYR A 631 -0.02 -25.70 25.88
CA TYR A 631 1.20 -25.00 26.31
C TYR A 631 2.45 -25.48 25.55
N ASP A 632 2.57 -26.79 25.34
CA ASP A 632 3.70 -27.37 24.59
C ASP A 632 3.66 -27.05 23.10
N GLU A 633 2.47 -26.85 22.51
CA GLU A 633 2.33 -26.39 21.13
C GLU A 633 2.83 -24.94 20.99
N ILE A 634 2.51 -24.08 21.96
CA ILE A 634 3.02 -22.70 22.01
C ILE A 634 4.56 -22.72 22.13
N ARG A 635 5.12 -23.52 23.06
CA ARG A 635 6.58 -23.67 23.22
C ARG A 635 7.25 -24.16 21.94
N ALA A 636 6.67 -25.17 21.28
CA ALA A 636 7.17 -25.72 20.04
C ALA A 636 7.14 -24.68 18.90
N ALA A 637 6.05 -23.93 18.78
CA ALA A 637 5.91 -22.86 17.78
C ALA A 637 6.94 -21.76 17.98
N ILE A 638 7.19 -21.32 19.22
CA ILE A 638 8.23 -20.32 19.51
C ILE A 638 9.63 -20.86 19.17
N LYS A 639 9.90 -22.12 19.52
CA LYS A 639 11.18 -22.76 19.19
C LYS A 639 11.41 -22.82 17.68
N GLU A 640 10.38 -23.17 16.92
CA GLU A 640 10.42 -23.17 15.46
C GLU A 640 10.60 -21.76 14.90
N ALA A 641 9.84 -20.78 15.40
CA ALA A 641 9.96 -19.38 15.00
C ALA A 641 11.38 -18.85 15.18
N LYS A 642 12.02 -19.14 16.33
CA LYS A 642 13.42 -18.76 16.59
C LYS A 642 14.42 -19.51 15.72
N ALA A 643 14.06 -20.65 15.14
CA ALA A 643 14.93 -21.40 14.22
C ALA A 643 14.93 -20.80 12.80
N VAL A 644 13.85 -20.13 12.39
CA VAL A 644 13.76 -19.40 11.12
C VAL A 644 14.41 -18.03 11.29
N LYS A 645 15.57 -17.82 10.65
CA LYS A 645 16.39 -16.60 10.84
C LYS A 645 16.25 -15.57 9.73
N ASP A 646 15.74 -15.98 8.58
CA ASP A 646 15.68 -15.18 7.36
C ASP A 646 14.30 -14.54 7.12
N LYS A 647 13.29 -14.91 7.92
CA LYS A 647 11.91 -14.40 7.82
C LYS A 647 11.35 -14.05 9.20
N PRO A 648 10.62 -12.93 9.34
CA PRO A 648 9.80 -12.73 10.52
C PRO A 648 8.74 -13.85 10.62
N THR A 649 8.32 -14.19 11.84
CA THR A 649 7.35 -15.28 12.06
C THR A 649 6.05 -14.76 12.65
N MET A 650 4.91 -15.18 12.10
CA MET A 650 3.58 -14.99 12.67
C MET A 650 3.09 -16.34 13.19
N ILE A 651 2.86 -16.41 14.50
CA ILE A 651 2.26 -17.55 15.18
C ILE A 651 0.79 -17.20 15.41
N LYS A 652 -0.09 -17.80 14.61
CA LYS A 652 -1.53 -17.74 14.86
C LYS A 652 -1.86 -18.67 16.01
N VAL A 653 -2.41 -18.13 17.08
CA VAL A 653 -2.78 -18.89 18.27
C VAL A 653 -4.28 -18.78 18.43
N THR A 654 -5.00 -19.85 18.11
CA THR A 654 -6.45 -19.85 18.25
C THR A 654 -6.82 -19.96 19.72
N THR A 655 -7.49 -18.93 20.26
CA THR A 655 -7.91 -18.88 21.67
C THR A 655 -9.42 -18.73 21.79
N THR A 656 -9.93 -18.79 23.02
CA THR A 656 -11.30 -18.38 23.33
C THR A 656 -11.25 -17.10 24.15
N ILE A 657 -11.79 -16.00 23.62
CA ILE A 657 -11.87 -14.74 24.37
C ILE A 657 -12.68 -14.94 25.66
N GLY A 658 -12.20 -14.41 26.79
CA GLY A 658 -12.88 -14.59 28.07
C GLY A 658 -12.84 -16.04 28.60
N PHE A 659 -11.87 -16.86 28.18
CA PHE A 659 -11.73 -18.24 28.62
C PHE A 659 -11.86 -18.39 30.15
N GLY A 660 -12.75 -19.28 30.57
CA GLY A 660 -13.07 -19.55 31.97
C GLY A 660 -14.36 -18.90 32.46
N SER A 661 -14.85 -17.83 31.82
CA SER A 661 -16.16 -17.26 32.12
C SER A 661 -17.27 -18.19 31.57
N PRO A 662 -18.11 -18.78 32.43
CA PRO A 662 -19.13 -19.74 31.97
C PRO A 662 -20.21 -19.10 31.10
N ASN A 663 -20.47 -17.80 31.22
CA ASN A 663 -21.59 -17.15 30.53
C ASN A 663 -21.20 -16.04 29.55
N LYS A 664 -19.94 -15.55 29.57
CA LYS A 664 -19.48 -14.52 28.63
C LYS A 664 -18.35 -14.95 27.70
N ALA A 665 -17.69 -16.09 27.94
CA ALA A 665 -16.64 -16.60 27.03
C ALA A 665 -17.16 -16.73 25.59
N ASN A 666 -16.26 -16.54 24.62
CA ASN A 666 -16.57 -16.62 23.19
C ASN A 666 -17.69 -15.67 22.73
N SER A 667 -17.79 -14.48 23.33
CA SER A 667 -18.76 -13.45 22.95
C SER A 667 -18.15 -12.06 23.04
N TYR A 668 -18.63 -11.12 22.25
CA TYR A 668 -18.19 -9.71 22.29
C TYR A 668 -18.43 -9.04 23.66
N SER A 669 -19.36 -9.57 24.48
CA SER A 669 -19.70 -8.99 25.78
C SER A 669 -18.54 -8.99 26.78
N VAL A 670 -17.56 -9.88 26.60
CA VAL A 670 -16.34 -9.96 27.45
C VAL A 670 -15.20 -9.08 26.95
N HIS A 671 -15.34 -8.45 25.77
CA HIS A 671 -14.27 -7.67 25.17
C HIS A 671 -13.90 -6.44 26.00
N GLY A 672 -14.84 -5.51 26.23
CA GLY A 672 -14.55 -4.17 26.75
C GLY A 672 -15.37 -3.72 27.95
N SER A 673 -15.88 -4.67 28.74
CA SER A 673 -16.59 -4.37 29.98
C SER A 673 -16.17 -5.32 31.10
N ALA A 674 -16.32 -4.87 32.34
CA ALA A 674 -16.13 -5.73 33.51
C ALA A 674 -17.05 -6.96 33.44
N LEU A 675 -16.59 -8.09 34.01
CA LEU A 675 -17.41 -9.29 34.07
C LEU A 675 -18.66 -9.05 34.94
N GLY A 676 -18.51 -8.31 36.04
CA GLY A 676 -19.53 -8.11 37.05
C GLY A 676 -19.43 -9.19 38.14
N ALA A 677 -19.58 -8.78 39.40
CA ALA A 677 -19.41 -9.61 40.58
C ALA A 677 -19.92 -11.07 40.47
N LYS A 678 -21.14 -11.31 39.96
CA LYS A 678 -21.70 -12.67 39.79
C LYS A 678 -20.89 -13.52 38.81
N GLU A 679 -20.48 -12.92 37.70
CA GLU A 679 -19.72 -13.63 36.67
C GLU A 679 -18.26 -13.83 37.12
N VAL A 680 -17.70 -12.91 37.89
CA VAL A 680 -16.37 -13.09 38.52
C VAL A 680 -16.39 -14.30 39.46
N GLU A 681 -17.40 -14.40 40.33
CA GLU A 681 -17.56 -15.55 41.23
C GLU A 681 -17.74 -16.86 40.46
N ALA A 682 -18.60 -16.87 39.43
CA ALA A 682 -18.83 -18.05 38.60
C ALA A 682 -17.56 -18.46 37.83
N THR A 683 -16.76 -17.50 37.36
CA THR A 683 -15.46 -17.74 36.70
C THR A 683 -14.45 -18.35 37.67
N ARG A 684 -14.38 -17.86 38.92
CA ARG A 684 -13.55 -18.45 39.99
C ARG A 684 -13.93 -19.89 40.28
N GLN A 685 -15.22 -20.17 40.40
CA GLN A 685 -15.71 -21.53 40.61
C GLN A 685 -15.37 -22.45 39.44
N ASN A 686 -15.59 -21.98 38.20
CA ASN A 686 -15.33 -22.77 36.99
C ASN A 686 -13.84 -23.14 36.81
N LEU A 687 -12.93 -22.22 37.15
CA LEU A 687 -11.48 -22.45 37.07
C LEU A 687 -10.87 -23.01 38.37
N GLY A 688 -11.70 -23.35 39.37
CA GLY A 688 -11.22 -23.90 40.65
C GLY A 688 -10.30 -22.95 41.42
N TRP A 689 -10.58 -21.65 41.41
CA TRP A 689 -9.74 -20.61 41.99
C TRP A 689 -10.31 -20.09 43.33
N PRO A 690 -9.87 -20.64 44.49
CA PRO A 690 -10.46 -20.32 45.79
C PRO A 690 -9.94 -19.03 46.43
N PHE A 691 -8.97 -18.36 45.79
CA PHE A 691 -8.28 -17.24 46.39
C PHE A 691 -9.09 -15.94 46.30
N GLU A 692 -8.82 -15.03 47.23
CA GLU A 692 -9.42 -13.69 47.28
C GLU A 692 -8.93 -12.79 46.12
N PRO A 693 -9.60 -11.64 45.86
CA PRO A 693 -9.16 -10.70 44.83
C PRO A 693 -7.71 -10.22 45.01
N PHE A 694 -7.01 -10.01 43.89
CA PHE A 694 -5.59 -9.60 43.84
C PHE A 694 -4.59 -10.57 44.48
N HIS A 695 -5.01 -11.79 44.82
CA HIS A 695 -4.13 -12.77 45.46
C HIS A 695 -3.15 -13.40 44.45
N VAL A 696 -1.86 -13.37 44.80
CA VAL A 696 -0.81 -14.14 44.13
C VAL A 696 -0.39 -15.30 45.04
N PRO A 697 -0.66 -16.57 44.67
CA PRO A 697 -0.24 -17.71 45.48
C PRO A 697 1.28 -17.78 45.70
N GLU A 698 1.71 -18.21 46.88
CA GLU A 698 3.12 -18.14 47.29
C GLU A 698 4.05 -19.01 46.41
N ASP A 699 3.58 -20.16 45.94
CA ASP A 699 4.30 -21.01 45.00
C ASP A 699 4.47 -20.36 43.62
N VAL A 700 3.44 -19.67 43.11
CA VAL A 700 3.53 -18.86 41.89
C VAL A 700 4.51 -17.70 42.10
N LYS A 701 4.41 -16.98 43.21
CA LYS A 701 5.33 -15.87 43.55
C LYS A 701 6.78 -16.35 43.66
N SER A 702 7.01 -17.47 44.33
CA SER A 702 8.32 -18.10 44.48
C SER A 702 8.89 -18.50 43.11
N HIS A 703 8.07 -19.14 42.26
CA HIS A 703 8.44 -19.50 40.89
C HIS A 703 8.93 -18.28 40.09
N TRP A 704 8.15 -17.20 40.04
CA TRP A 704 8.51 -16.00 39.27
C TRP A 704 9.67 -15.19 39.89
N SER A 705 9.89 -15.28 41.20
CA SER A 705 10.97 -14.53 41.86
C SER A 705 12.38 -14.82 41.31
N ARG A 706 12.57 -16.00 40.70
CA ARG A 706 13.84 -16.39 40.05
C ARG A 706 14.28 -15.42 38.96
N HIS A 707 13.33 -14.75 38.28
CA HIS A 707 13.59 -13.80 37.20
C HIS A 707 14.44 -12.60 37.65
N THR A 708 14.34 -12.20 38.92
CA THR A 708 15.22 -11.14 39.46
C THR A 708 16.69 -11.56 39.43
N SER A 709 16.99 -12.80 39.86
CA SER A 709 18.37 -13.32 39.84
C SER A 709 18.84 -13.72 38.44
N GLU A 710 17.98 -14.35 37.64
CA GLU A 710 18.31 -14.77 36.27
C GLU A 710 18.53 -13.57 35.35
N GLY A 711 17.64 -12.57 35.40
CA GLY A 711 17.78 -11.34 34.64
C GLY A 711 19.05 -10.55 34.98
N ALA A 712 19.39 -10.46 36.27
CA ALA A 712 20.65 -9.87 36.71
C ALA A 712 21.87 -10.64 36.19
N ALA A 713 21.79 -11.98 36.11
CA ALA A 713 22.85 -12.80 35.54
C ALA A 713 23.00 -12.60 34.02
N TYR A 714 21.89 -12.56 33.27
CA TYR A 714 21.91 -12.26 31.82
C TYR A 714 22.56 -10.91 31.52
N GLU A 715 22.17 -9.87 32.27
CA GLU A 715 22.74 -8.54 32.09
C GLU A 715 24.21 -8.49 32.53
N ALA A 716 24.60 -9.16 33.62
CA ALA A 716 25.99 -9.23 34.05
C ALA A 716 26.88 -9.92 33.02
N GLU A 717 26.40 -11.00 32.40
CA GLU A 717 27.09 -11.67 31.28
C GLU A 717 27.26 -10.71 30.09
N TRP A 718 26.20 -10.01 29.71
CA TRP A 718 26.25 -9.03 28.63
C TRP A 718 27.22 -7.87 28.93
N ASN A 719 27.20 -7.33 30.16
CA ASN A 719 28.11 -6.27 30.59
C ASN A 719 29.58 -6.74 30.55
N ALA A 720 29.87 -7.99 30.91
CA ALA A 720 31.21 -8.56 30.78
C ALA A 720 31.65 -8.67 29.30
N LYS A 721 30.75 -9.16 28.42
CA LYS A 721 30.99 -9.20 26.96
C LYS A 721 31.22 -7.81 26.38
N PHE A 722 30.43 -6.83 26.80
CA PHE A 722 30.56 -5.44 26.35
C PHE A 722 31.85 -4.77 26.86
N ALA A 723 32.29 -5.09 28.08
CA ALA A 723 33.58 -4.63 28.59
C ALA A 723 34.77 -5.24 27.84
N GLU A 724 34.66 -6.49 27.35
CA GLU A 724 35.66 -7.07 26.44
C GLU A 724 35.60 -6.42 25.05
N TYR A 725 34.39 -6.18 24.52
CA TYR A 725 34.17 -5.49 23.27
C TYR A 725 34.84 -4.10 23.27
N GLU A 726 34.62 -3.31 24.31
CA GLU A 726 35.20 -1.98 24.46
C GLU A 726 36.73 -1.97 24.49
N LYS A 727 37.35 -3.00 25.08
CA LYS A 727 38.82 -3.12 25.09
C LYS A 727 39.38 -3.45 23.72
N LYS A 728 38.67 -4.23 22.90
CA LYS A 728 39.12 -4.68 21.56
C LYS A 728 38.75 -3.69 20.45
N TYR A 729 37.60 -3.04 20.56
CA TYR A 729 36.98 -2.17 19.54
C TYR A 729 36.59 -0.81 20.14
N PRO A 730 37.56 -0.01 20.63
CA PRO A 730 37.27 1.19 21.42
C PRO A 730 36.51 2.27 20.64
N GLU A 731 36.76 2.42 19.34
CA GLU A 731 36.09 3.42 18.50
C GLU A 731 34.62 3.04 18.26
N GLU A 732 34.36 1.80 17.83
CA GLU A 732 32.99 1.32 17.63
C GLU A 732 32.21 1.21 18.94
N ALA A 733 32.88 0.88 20.06
CA ALA A 733 32.26 0.89 21.37
C ALA A 733 31.86 2.31 21.80
N ALA A 734 32.67 3.32 21.53
CA ALA A 734 32.31 4.71 21.80
C ALA A 734 31.10 5.17 20.96
N GLU A 735 31.06 4.82 19.67
CA GLU A 735 29.89 5.09 18.82
C GLU A 735 28.63 4.38 19.32
N LEU A 736 28.73 3.09 19.65
CA LEU A 736 27.60 2.33 20.17
C LEU A 736 27.14 2.87 21.53
N LYS A 737 28.05 3.27 22.42
CA LYS A 737 27.71 3.94 23.69
C LYS A 737 26.93 5.22 23.46
N SER A 738 27.31 6.05 22.49
CA SER A 738 26.55 7.26 22.13
C SER A 738 25.09 6.93 21.74
N ILE A 739 24.87 5.82 21.03
CA ILE A 739 23.52 5.34 20.69
C ILE A 739 22.78 4.81 21.93
N ILE A 740 23.45 4.05 22.80
CA ILE A 740 22.88 3.49 24.02
C ILE A 740 22.48 4.58 25.02
N THR A 741 23.32 5.60 25.22
CA THR A 741 23.13 6.63 26.25
C THR A 741 22.35 7.84 25.76
N GLY A 742 22.35 8.11 24.44
CA GLY A 742 21.80 9.34 23.87
C GLY A 742 22.71 10.55 23.97
N GLU A 743 23.96 10.37 24.43
CA GLU A 743 24.94 11.44 24.47
C GLU A 743 25.48 11.71 23.06
N PHE A 744 25.30 12.95 22.57
CA PHE A 744 25.81 13.33 21.24
C PHE A 744 27.32 13.57 21.25
N PRO A 745 28.03 13.23 20.15
CA PRO A 745 29.43 13.59 19.99
C PRO A 745 29.65 15.10 20.13
N ALA A 746 30.67 15.51 20.89
CA ALA A 746 30.93 16.92 21.19
C ALA A 746 31.16 17.74 19.90
N GLY A 747 30.48 18.88 19.78
CA GLY A 747 30.64 19.79 18.66
C GLY A 747 29.96 19.35 17.36
N TRP A 748 29.04 18.38 17.40
CA TRP A 748 28.29 17.91 16.23
C TRP A 748 27.57 19.06 15.50
N GLU A 749 27.13 20.09 16.23
CA GLU A 749 26.41 21.24 15.68
C GLU A 749 27.26 22.08 14.72
N LYS A 750 28.60 22.01 14.84
CA LYS A 750 29.54 22.70 13.93
C LYS A 750 29.56 22.10 12.53
N ALA A 751 28.99 20.91 12.34
CA ALA A 751 28.85 20.29 11.03
C ALA A 751 27.74 20.93 10.19
N LEU A 752 26.78 21.62 10.83
CA LEU A 752 25.65 22.24 10.12
C LEU A 752 26.14 23.31 9.13
N PRO A 753 25.66 23.30 7.87
CA PRO A 753 26.01 24.34 6.90
C PRO A 753 25.54 25.74 7.32
N THR A 754 26.28 26.76 6.90
CA THR A 754 25.92 28.18 7.06
C THR A 754 25.86 28.85 5.70
N TYR A 755 25.00 29.87 5.59
CA TYR A 755 24.74 30.57 4.34
C TYR A 755 24.76 32.09 4.57
N THR A 756 25.14 32.84 3.54
CA THR A 756 25.08 34.31 3.54
C THR A 756 24.09 34.79 2.47
N PRO A 757 23.63 36.06 2.51
CA PRO A 757 22.76 36.61 1.45
C PRO A 757 23.34 36.52 0.03
N GLU A 758 24.67 36.44 -0.11
CA GLU A 758 25.37 36.28 -1.40
C GLU A 758 25.43 34.83 -1.87
N SER A 759 25.12 33.87 -1.00
CA SER A 759 25.07 32.46 -1.36
C SER A 759 23.90 32.22 -2.34
N PRO A 760 24.05 31.30 -3.31
CA PRO A 760 23.02 31.09 -4.32
C PRO A 760 21.72 30.58 -3.69
N GLY A 761 20.59 31.10 -4.17
CA GLY A 761 19.27 30.63 -3.74
C GLY A 761 19.02 29.16 -4.10
N ASP A 762 18.39 28.44 -3.18
CA ASP A 762 18.07 27.02 -3.31
C ASP A 762 16.76 26.67 -2.58
N ALA A 763 16.18 25.51 -2.88
CA ALA A 763 14.97 25.04 -2.21
C ALA A 763 15.31 24.50 -0.81
N THR A 764 14.43 24.73 0.18
CA THR A 764 14.71 24.27 1.56
C THR A 764 14.75 22.75 1.68
N ARG A 765 14.15 21.98 0.75
CA ARG A 765 14.38 20.53 0.63
C ARG A 765 15.82 20.15 0.25
N ASN A 766 16.46 20.91 -0.63
CA ASN A 766 17.86 20.68 -1.01
C ASN A 766 18.80 21.08 0.13
N LEU A 767 18.49 22.17 0.82
CA LEU A 767 19.21 22.62 2.01
C LEU A 767 19.06 21.61 3.16
N SER A 768 17.89 20.99 3.30
CA SER A 768 17.66 19.85 4.22
C SER A 768 18.54 18.65 3.86
N GLN A 769 18.68 18.30 2.57
CA GLN A 769 19.62 17.25 2.15
C GLN A 769 21.05 17.54 2.59
N GLN A 770 21.49 18.79 2.47
CA GLN A 770 22.84 19.20 2.88
C GLN A 770 23.03 19.02 4.40
N ASN A 771 22.03 19.41 5.20
CA ASN A 771 22.02 19.20 6.64
C ASN A 771 22.05 17.71 7.01
N LEU A 772 21.18 16.88 6.43
CA LEU A 772 21.16 15.43 6.66
C LEU A 772 22.52 14.80 6.36
N ASN A 773 23.15 15.15 5.23
CA ASN A 773 24.45 14.62 4.83
C ASN A 773 25.62 15.13 5.67
N ALA A 774 25.52 16.34 6.23
CA ALA A 774 26.51 16.85 7.17
C ALA A 774 26.40 16.16 8.52
N LEU A 775 25.18 16.04 9.05
CA LEU A 775 24.89 15.37 10.32
C LEU A 775 25.20 13.88 10.29
N ALA A 776 25.00 13.20 9.16
CA ALA A 776 25.26 11.77 9.05
C ALA A 776 26.74 11.38 9.31
N LYS A 777 27.67 12.33 9.14
CA LYS A 777 29.11 12.14 9.41
C LYS A 777 29.46 12.20 10.90
N VAL A 778 28.65 12.91 11.69
CA VAL A 778 28.98 13.23 13.09
C VAL A 778 27.97 12.68 14.09
N LEU A 779 26.78 12.27 13.64
CA LEU A 779 25.75 11.64 14.47
C LEU A 779 25.62 10.16 14.10
N PRO A 780 26.19 9.23 14.90
CA PRO A 780 26.18 7.81 14.57
C PRO A 780 24.75 7.22 14.57
N GLY A 781 23.84 7.76 15.38
CA GLY A 781 22.45 7.31 15.46
C GLY A 781 21.48 7.88 14.41
N LEU A 782 21.93 8.76 13.50
CA LEU A 782 21.07 9.30 12.44
C LEU A 782 20.80 8.21 11.37
N LEU A 783 19.55 7.78 11.22
CA LEU A 783 19.15 6.74 10.28
C LEU A 783 17.74 7.08 9.76
N GLY A 784 17.46 6.83 8.47
CA GLY A 784 16.15 7.20 7.96
C GLY A 784 16.03 7.16 6.45
N GLY A 785 14.94 7.71 5.95
CA GLY A 785 14.70 7.76 4.50
C GLY A 785 13.32 8.27 4.14
N SER A 786 12.72 7.71 3.10
CA SER A 786 11.49 8.26 2.52
C SER A 786 10.52 7.19 2.04
N ALA A 787 9.23 7.52 2.06
CA ALA A 787 8.17 6.75 1.45
C ALA A 787 8.19 6.88 -0.08
N ASP A 788 9.13 6.19 -0.74
CA ASP A 788 9.35 6.17 -2.20
C ASP A 788 9.62 7.53 -2.88
N LEU A 789 9.82 8.58 -2.09
CA LEU A 789 10.00 9.95 -2.57
C LEU A 789 11.41 10.47 -2.31
N ALA A 790 12.40 9.59 -2.12
CA ALA A 790 13.76 10.00 -1.70
C ALA A 790 14.42 11.02 -2.65
N SER A 791 14.16 10.92 -3.96
CA SER A 791 14.64 11.86 -4.98
C SER A 791 13.84 13.16 -5.08
N SER A 792 12.64 13.20 -4.51
CA SER A 792 11.77 14.39 -4.49
C SER A 792 11.88 15.15 -3.18
N ASN A 793 12.00 14.42 -2.07
CA ASN A 793 12.21 14.92 -0.72
C ASN A 793 13.68 15.26 -0.44
N MET A 794 14.60 14.72 -1.25
CA MET A 794 16.04 14.96 -1.14
C MET A 794 16.66 14.36 0.12
N THR A 795 16.30 13.12 0.46
CA THR A 795 16.58 12.55 1.77
C THR A 795 17.64 11.46 1.80
N LEU A 796 18.32 11.21 0.69
CA LEU A 796 19.43 10.23 0.65
C LEU A 796 20.67 10.75 1.40
N LEU A 797 21.19 9.91 2.30
CA LEU A 797 22.51 10.02 2.90
C LEU A 797 23.54 9.45 1.91
N LYS A 798 24.22 10.32 1.17
CA LYS A 798 25.06 9.99 0.01
C LYS A 798 26.24 9.07 0.31
N MET A 799 26.69 9.05 1.57
CA MET A 799 27.85 8.25 2.00
C MET A 799 27.48 6.82 2.43
N PHE A 800 26.19 6.48 2.47
CA PHE A 800 25.69 5.18 2.88
C PHE A 800 24.90 4.54 1.73
N GLY A 801 24.89 3.20 1.71
CA GLY A 801 24.00 2.39 0.90
C GLY A 801 22.58 2.32 1.48
N ASP A 802 21.83 1.32 1.04
CA ASP A 802 20.44 1.10 1.43
C ASP A 802 20.34 -0.01 2.49
N PHE A 803 19.57 0.25 3.55
CA PHE A 803 19.18 -0.78 4.50
C PHE A 803 18.37 -1.84 3.76
N GLN A 804 18.92 -3.05 3.70
CA GLN A 804 18.30 -4.22 3.08
C GLN A 804 18.62 -5.46 3.90
N LYS A 805 17.92 -6.57 3.63
CA LYS A 805 18.16 -7.83 4.34
C LYS A 805 19.63 -8.31 4.30
N ASN A 806 20.35 -7.96 3.24
CA ASN A 806 21.75 -8.34 2.99
C ASN A 806 22.77 -7.23 3.29
N THR A 807 22.30 -6.00 3.50
CA THR A 807 23.13 -4.82 3.90
C THR A 807 22.47 -4.06 5.06
N PRO A 808 22.14 -4.72 6.19
CA PRO A 808 21.44 -4.09 7.30
C PRO A 808 22.22 -3.00 8.04
N GLU A 809 23.55 -2.95 7.90
CA GLU A 809 24.42 -1.93 8.46
C GLU A 809 24.21 -0.53 7.84
N GLU A 810 23.54 -0.47 6.69
CA GLU A 810 23.33 0.77 5.93
C GLU A 810 22.24 1.67 6.51
N ARG A 811 22.29 2.96 6.18
CA ARG A 811 21.51 4.01 6.88
C ARG A 811 20.40 4.67 6.05
N ASN A 812 20.28 4.36 4.76
CA ASN A 812 19.11 4.78 3.96
C ASN A 812 18.01 3.72 4.01
N VAL A 813 16.90 4.03 4.69
CA VAL A 813 15.74 3.14 4.77
C VAL A 813 14.77 3.47 3.62
N ARG A 814 14.43 2.46 2.81
CA ARG A 814 13.47 2.58 1.71
C ARG A 814 12.11 2.04 2.17
N PHE A 815 11.18 2.91 2.52
CA PHE A 815 9.88 2.51 3.08
C PHE A 815 8.85 2.10 2.00
N GLY A 816 9.06 2.47 0.74
CA GLY A 816 8.03 2.38 -0.30
C GLY A 816 6.85 3.33 0.00
N VAL A 817 5.74 3.24 -0.75
CA VAL A 817 4.57 4.12 -0.57
C VAL A 817 3.75 3.66 0.64
N ARG A 818 4.26 3.95 1.84
CA ARG A 818 3.79 3.43 3.14
C ARG A 818 4.00 4.45 4.24
N GLU A 819 3.39 5.63 4.12
CA GLU A 819 3.57 6.75 5.04
C GLU A 819 3.24 6.34 6.48
N HIS A 820 2.13 5.63 6.70
CA HIS A 820 1.67 5.32 8.05
C HIS A 820 2.60 4.31 8.73
N GLY A 821 2.95 3.24 8.01
CA GLY A 821 3.93 2.24 8.47
C GLY A 821 5.30 2.87 8.72
N MET A 822 5.76 3.76 7.84
CA MET A 822 7.01 4.52 8.00
C MET A 822 7.04 5.32 9.31
N GLY A 823 5.98 6.07 9.62
CA GLY A 823 5.91 6.84 10.87
C GLY A 823 5.99 5.97 12.12
N ALA A 824 5.24 4.85 12.13
CA ALA A 824 5.23 3.93 13.27
C ALA A 824 6.56 3.17 13.42
N ILE A 825 7.19 2.78 12.32
CA ILE A 825 8.53 2.17 12.31
C ILE A 825 9.55 3.15 12.92
N CYS A 826 9.50 4.44 12.55
CA CYS A 826 10.38 5.44 13.15
C CYS A 826 10.15 5.65 14.65
N ASN A 827 8.91 5.54 15.15
CA ASN A 827 8.65 5.51 16.59
C ASN A 827 9.31 4.30 17.27
N GLY A 828 9.22 3.11 16.66
CA GLY A 828 9.90 1.91 17.15
C GLY A 828 11.42 2.06 17.21
N ILE A 829 12.02 2.66 16.18
CA ILE A 829 13.47 2.93 16.14
C ILE A 829 13.86 3.93 17.25
N ALA A 830 13.10 5.01 17.43
CA ALA A 830 13.35 6.01 18.48
C ALA A 830 13.27 5.42 19.88
N LEU A 831 12.32 4.50 20.11
CA LEU A 831 12.09 3.85 21.40
C LEU A 831 12.98 2.62 21.64
N HIS A 832 13.74 2.17 20.63
CA HIS A 832 14.73 1.11 20.82
C HIS A 832 15.85 1.55 21.77
N SER A 833 16.42 2.74 21.50
CA SER A 833 17.51 3.35 22.25
C SER A 833 17.51 4.88 22.11
N PRO A 834 17.85 5.64 23.17
CA PRO A 834 17.71 7.10 23.20
C PRO A 834 18.64 7.86 22.25
N GLY A 835 19.76 7.27 21.82
CA GLY A 835 20.68 7.89 20.86
C GLY A 835 20.35 7.66 19.40
N PHE A 836 19.27 6.94 19.08
CA PHE A 836 18.72 6.96 17.73
C PHE A 836 18.09 8.31 17.40
N ILE A 837 18.32 8.75 16.16
CA ILE A 837 17.75 9.96 15.59
C ILE A 837 17.08 9.56 14.27
N PRO A 838 15.92 8.89 14.32
CA PRO A 838 15.24 8.48 13.11
C PRO A 838 14.65 9.68 12.38
N TYR A 839 14.82 9.72 11.07
CA TYR A 839 14.07 10.64 10.22
C TYR A 839 13.28 9.90 9.14
N CYS A 840 12.14 10.46 8.77
CA CYS A 840 11.32 9.94 7.68
C CYS A 840 10.68 11.05 6.86
N ALA A 841 10.26 10.75 5.63
CA ALA A 841 9.90 11.78 4.67
C ALA A 841 8.84 11.36 3.64
N THR A 842 7.91 12.27 3.40
CA THR A 842 6.94 12.26 2.29
C THR A 842 6.65 13.71 1.86
N PHE A 843 5.72 13.93 0.94
CA PHE A 843 5.14 15.26 0.71
C PHE A 843 4.30 15.68 1.90
N PHE A 844 4.32 16.97 2.23
CA PHE A 844 3.64 17.48 3.41
C PHE A 844 2.14 17.24 3.39
N VAL A 845 1.53 17.19 2.19
CA VAL A 845 0.10 16.87 2.04
C VAL A 845 -0.24 15.43 2.48
N PHE A 846 0.72 14.50 2.38
CA PHE A 846 0.51 13.10 2.73
C PHE A 846 0.84 12.79 4.19
N THR A 847 1.15 13.80 5.01
CA THR A 847 1.19 13.60 6.46
C THR A 847 -0.15 13.12 7.02
N ASP A 848 -1.25 13.41 6.32
CA ASP A 848 -2.58 12.92 6.69
C ASP A 848 -2.66 11.39 6.73
N TYR A 849 -1.93 10.69 5.86
CA TYR A 849 -1.85 9.23 5.87
C TYR A 849 -1.20 8.69 7.16
N MET A 850 -0.24 9.42 7.72
CA MET A 850 0.56 8.99 8.87
C MET A 850 0.27 9.75 10.15
N ARG A 851 -0.79 10.56 10.17
CA ARG A 851 -1.14 11.44 11.29
C ARG A 851 -1.34 10.68 12.60
N GLY A 852 -1.86 9.44 12.53
CA GLY A 852 -1.98 8.55 13.69
C GLY A 852 -0.63 8.27 14.36
N ALA A 853 0.38 7.90 13.56
CA ALA A 853 1.73 7.65 14.06
C ALA A 853 2.44 8.92 14.57
N MET A 854 2.24 10.06 13.89
CA MET A 854 2.80 11.36 14.32
C MET A 854 2.23 11.80 15.68
N ARG A 855 0.93 11.60 15.90
CA ARG A 855 0.30 11.84 17.21
C ARG A 855 0.87 10.92 18.28
N ILE A 856 1.16 9.66 17.94
CA ILE A 856 1.82 8.75 18.87
C ILE A 856 3.24 9.19 19.17
N SER A 857 4.02 9.70 18.21
CA SER A 857 5.34 10.25 18.50
C SER A 857 5.29 11.37 19.54
N ALA A 858 4.30 12.26 19.41
CA ALA A 858 4.13 13.38 20.32
C ALA A 858 3.72 12.91 21.72
N LEU A 859 2.76 11.99 21.81
CA LEU A 859 2.30 11.42 23.07
C LEU A 859 3.38 10.57 23.76
N SER A 860 4.12 9.77 22.98
CA SER A 860 5.11 8.82 23.47
C SER A 860 6.48 9.43 23.73
N GLU A 861 6.61 10.76 23.61
CA GLU A 861 7.89 11.48 23.66
C GLU A 861 8.97 10.94 22.68
N ALA A 862 8.58 10.43 21.50
CA ALA A 862 9.55 9.95 20.52
C ALA A 862 10.10 11.11 19.66
N GLY A 863 11.40 11.39 19.78
CA GLY A 863 12.12 12.45 19.04
C GLY A 863 12.35 12.17 17.54
N VAL A 864 11.30 11.78 16.81
CA VAL A 864 11.33 11.54 15.36
C VAL A 864 11.40 12.85 14.58
N ILE A 865 12.21 12.88 13.51
CA ILE A 865 12.29 14.01 12.58
C ILE A 865 11.47 13.70 11.32
N TYR A 866 10.41 14.47 11.09
CA TYR A 866 9.52 14.38 9.93
C TYR A 866 9.92 15.40 8.87
N VAL A 867 10.58 14.95 7.80
CA VAL A 867 11.04 15.79 6.69
C VAL A 867 9.95 15.86 5.62
N MET A 868 9.15 16.92 5.62
CA MET A 868 7.91 17.03 4.85
C MET A 868 8.04 18.09 3.77
N THR A 869 8.21 17.67 2.51
CA THR A 869 8.52 18.61 1.43
C THR A 869 7.29 18.97 0.59
N HIS A 870 7.42 19.89 -0.36
CA HIS A 870 6.30 20.38 -1.17
C HIS A 870 5.20 20.97 -0.27
N ASP A 871 5.63 21.89 0.60
CA ASP A 871 4.88 22.41 1.74
C ASP A 871 3.63 23.25 1.44
N SER A 872 3.39 23.62 0.18
CA SER A 872 2.40 24.64 -0.18
C SER A 872 1.95 24.52 -1.64
N ILE A 873 1.09 25.44 -2.06
CA ILE A 873 0.76 25.71 -3.47
C ILE A 873 1.99 26.01 -4.35
N GLY A 874 3.17 26.24 -3.74
CA GLY A 874 4.45 26.42 -4.44
C GLY A 874 4.90 25.20 -5.24
N LEU A 875 4.25 24.05 -5.03
CA LEU A 875 4.50 22.89 -5.87
C LEU A 875 3.97 23.05 -7.30
N GLY A 876 2.93 23.85 -7.54
CA GLY A 876 2.42 24.09 -8.89
C GLY A 876 1.53 22.98 -9.46
N GLU A 877 1.98 22.36 -10.54
CA GLU A 877 1.13 21.71 -11.53
C GLU A 877 0.45 20.42 -11.06
N ASP A 878 0.94 19.73 -10.01
CA ASP A 878 0.30 18.51 -9.51
C ASP A 878 -1.09 18.78 -8.90
N GLY A 879 -1.38 20.05 -8.58
CA GLY A 879 -2.73 20.50 -8.28
C GLY A 879 -3.21 20.24 -6.85
N PRO A 880 -4.50 20.47 -6.58
CA PRO A 880 -5.02 20.63 -5.21
C PRO A 880 -4.87 19.40 -4.32
N THR A 881 -4.83 18.20 -4.88
CA THR A 881 -4.64 16.97 -4.10
C THR A 881 -3.24 16.84 -3.50
N HIS A 882 -2.27 17.61 -4.03
CA HIS A 882 -0.88 17.57 -3.59
C HIS A 882 -0.49 18.82 -2.77
N GLN A 883 -1.34 19.84 -2.74
CA GLN A 883 -1.03 21.16 -2.22
C GLN A 883 -1.53 21.30 -0.78
N PRO A 884 -0.64 21.36 0.24
CA PRO A 884 -1.05 21.56 1.61
C PRO A 884 -1.74 22.91 1.81
N ILE A 885 -2.80 22.95 2.64
CA ILE A 885 -3.51 24.17 3.02
C ILE A 885 -3.63 24.27 4.56
N GLU A 886 -4.36 23.34 5.16
CA GLU A 886 -4.68 23.23 6.58
C GLU A 886 -3.57 22.61 7.43
N HIS A 887 -2.58 22.00 6.76
CA HIS A 887 -1.67 21.05 7.38
C HIS A 887 -0.78 21.71 8.46
N LEU A 888 -0.29 22.93 8.22
CA LEU A 888 0.46 23.70 9.23
C LEU A 888 -0.37 23.92 10.50
N ALA A 889 -1.58 24.46 10.36
CA ALA A 889 -2.48 24.70 11.49
C ALA A 889 -2.83 23.39 12.22
N SER A 890 -2.99 22.31 11.48
CA SER A 890 -3.31 21.00 12.02
C SER A 890 -2.21 20.44 12.94
N PHE A 891 -0.93 20.70 12.67
CA PHE A 891 0.19 20.23 13.50
C PHE A 891 0.55 21.23 14.60
N ARG A 892 0.43 22.54 14.35
CA ARG A 892 0.55 23.56 15.42
C ARG A 892 -0.45 23.34 16.55
N ALA A 893 -1.64 22.81 16.22
CA ALA A 893 -2.67 22.49 17.21
C ALA A 893 -2.41 21.17 17.96
N MET A 894 -1.53 20.30 17.46
CA MET A 894 -1.22 19.03 18.11
C MET A 894 -0.27 19.29 19.30
N PRO A 895 -0.56 18.78 20.50
CA PRO A 895 0.34 18.94 21.64
C PRO A 895 1.69 18.24 21.42
N ASN A 896 2.74 18.76 22.06
CA ASN A 896 4.08 18.16 22.11
C ASN A 896 4.68 17.79 20.73
N ILE A 897 4.53 18.66 19.72
CA ILE A 897 5.21 18.51 18.42
C ILE A 897 5.67 19.89 17.94
N LEU A 898 6.86 19.98 17.36
CA LEU A 898 7.38 21.23 16.79
C LEU A 898 7.06 21.31 15.31
N MET A 899 6.44 22.42 14.87
CA MET A 899 6.11 22.65 13.46
C MET A 899 7.02 23.73 12.87
N PHE A 900 8.14 23.31 12.29
CA PHE A 900 9.09 24.19 11.61
C PHE A 900 8.71 24.44 10.16
N ARG A 901 8.79 25.70 9.73
CA ARG A 901 8.69 26.07 8.31
C ARG A 901 9.79 27.07 7.93
N PRO A 902 11.02 26.60 7.69
CA PRO A 902 12.18 27.46 7.47
C PRO A 902 12.12 28.22 6.14
N ALA A 903 12.54 29.48 6.16
CA ALA A 903 12.54 30.37 5.01
C ALA A 903 13.75 30.20 4.08
N ASP A 904 14.90 29.75 4.61
CA ASP A 904 16.14 29.63 3.84
C ASP A 904 17.10 28.58 4.42
N GLY A 905 18.37 28.64 4.02
CA GLY A 905 19.41 27.69 4.43
C GLY A 905 19.75 27.76 5.91
N ASN A 906 19.89 28.96 6.47
CA ASN A 906 20.24 29.14 7.88
C ASN A 906 19.08 28.70 8.78
N GLU A 907 17.84 29.03 8.41
CA GLU A 907 16.69 28.55 9.17
C GLU A 907 16.49 27.04 9.08
N THR A 908 16.80 26.44 7.92
CA THR A 908 16.77 24.98 7.77
C THR A 908 17.81 24.33 8.68
N ALA A 909 19.03 24.87 8.74
CA ALA A 909 20.08 24.38 9.64
C ALA A 909 19.69 24.53 11.12
N GLY A 910 19.12 25.67 11.50
CA GLY A 910 18.61 25.89 12.86
C GLY A 910 17.49 24.93 13.23
N SER A 911 16.59 24.63 12.29
CA SER A 911 15.50 23.67 12.50
C SER A 911 16.05 22.26 12.75
N TYR A 912 17.09 21.84 12.01
CA TYR A 912 17.77 20.57 12.26
C TYR A 912 18.50 20.53 13.60
N LYS A 913 19.14 21.63 14.00
CA LYS A 913 19.79 21.73 15.31
C LYS A 913 18.78 21.48 16.43
N VAL A 914 17.67 22.22 16.41
CA VAL A 914 16.62 22.09 17.42
C VAL A 914 15.99 20.71 17.36
N ALA A 915 15.70 20.19 16.17
CA ALA A 915 15.14 18.85 16.00
C ALA A 915 16.04 17.78 16.64
N VAL A 916 17.35 17.79 16.38
CA VAL A 916 18.31 16.86 17.00
C VAL A 916 18.37 17.03 18.52
N LEU A 917 18.36 18.26 19.04
CA LEU A 917 18.36 18.48 20.50
C LEU A 917 17.08 17.99 21.20
N ASN A 918 15.94 18.02 20.53
CA ASN A 918 14.65 17.58 21.08
C ASN A 918 14.48 16.05 20.96
N ARG A 919 14.99 15.30 21.93
CA ARG A 919 14.86 13.82 21.96
C ARG A 919 13.52 13.30 22.51
N LYS A 920 12.76 14.18 23.18
CA LYS A 920 11.46 13.87 23.81
C LYS A 920 10.25 14.47 23.10
N ARG A 921 10.46 15.02 21.91
CA ARG A 921 9.44 15.73 21.16
C ARG A 921 9.71 15.61 19.65
N PRO A 922 8.77 15.10 18.85
CA PRO A 922 8.95 15.05 17.41
C PRO A 922 9.02 16.45 16.78
N SER A 923 9.70 16.53 15.64
CA SER A 923 9.85 17.77 14.87
C SER A 923 9.41 17.56 13.42
N VAL A 924 8.49 18.39 12.94
CA VAL A 924 8.05 18.44 11.54
C VAL A 924 8.73 19.60 10.85
N LEU A 925 9.41 19.33 9.75
CA LEU A 925 10.05 20.33 8.90
C LEU A 925 9.27 20.41 7.60
N ALA A 926 8.46 21.47 7.43
CA ALA A 926 7.76 21.80 6.19
C ALA A 926 8.71 22.52 5.23
N LEU A 927 9.03 21.90 4.10
CA LEU A 927 10.10 22.33 3.20
C LEU A 927 9.59 22.59 1.77
N SER A 928 10.08 23.66 1.17
CA SER A 928 9.69 24.13 -0.16
C SER A 928 10.18 23.21 -1.29
N ARG A 929 9.41 23.17 -2.39
CA ARG A 929 9.83 22.57 -3.67
C ARG A 929 10.70 23.54 -4.46
N GLN A 930 10.24 24.79 -4.51
CA GLN A 930 10.79 25.93 -5.24
C GLN A 930 12.02 26.50 -4.54
N LYS A 931 12.86 27.20 -5.30
CA LYS A 931 14.03 27.89 -4.74
C LYS A 931 13.61 29.12 -3.95
N LEU A 932 14.33 29.39 -2.86
CA LEU A 932 14.21 30.58 -2.03
C LEU A 932 15.57 31.27 -1.96
N PRO A 933 15.62 32.61 -1.83
CA PRO A 933 16.87 33.32 -1.59
C PRO A 933 17.38 33.08 -0.16
N GLN A 934 18.65 33.36 0.08
CA GLN A 934 19.18 33.50 1.43
C GLN A 934 18.90 34.91 1.94
N LEU A 935 18.31 35.03 3.13
CA LEU A 935 17.82 36.32 3.61
C LEU A 935 18.82 36.97 4.58
N PRO A 936 19.01 38.30 4.53
CA PRO A 936 19.70 39.00 5.60
C PRO A 936 18.97 38.82 6.94
N GLY A 937 19.73 38.62 8.02
CA GLY A 937 19.19 38.56 9.38
C GLY A 937 18.70 37.19 9.86
N THR A 938 18.54 36.20 8.97
CA THR A 938 18.23 34.82 9.40
C THR A 938 19.42 34.15 10.08
N SER A 939 19.18 33.38 11.13
CA SER A 939 20.25 32.68 11.86
C SER A 939 19.74 31.41 12.55
N ILE A 940 20.68 30.54 12.93
CA ILE A 940 20.38 29.34 13.73
C ILE A 940 19.80 29.74 15.09
N GLU A 941 20.37 30.76 15.73
CA GLU A 941 19.96 31.24 17.05
C GLU A 941 18.55 31.87 17.02
N GLY A 942 18.17 32.50 15.90
CA GLY A 942 16.82 32.99 15.69
C GLY A 942 15.79 31.86 15.68
N VAL A 943 16.12 30.73 15.05
CA VAL A 943 15.22 29.56 15.01
C VAL A 943 14.98 28.97 16.39
N GLU A 944 15.99 28.93 17.26
CA GLU A 944 15.85 28.46 18.65
C GLU A 944 14.82 29.28 19.46
N LYS A 945 14.48 30.48 18.98
CA LYS A 945 13.48 31.37 19.57
C LYS A 945 12.10 31.26 18.93
N GLY A 946 11.94 30.48 17.86
CA GLY A 946 10.69 30.24 17.14
C GLY A 946 10.19 31.42 16.30
N GLY A 947 10.20 32.63 16.86
CA GLY A 947 9.79 33.87 16.20
C GLY A 947 10.76 35.01 16.52
N TYR A 948 11.35 35.62 15.49
CA TYR A 948 12.40 36.62 15.68
C TYR A 948 12.46 37.64 14.54
N THR A 949 13.01 38.82 14.84
CA THR A 949 13.13 39.92 13.87
C THR A 949 14.30 39.67 12.91
N ILE A 950 14.03 39.68 11.61
CA ILE A 950 15.08 39.59 10.57
C ILE A 950 15.48 40.97 10.01
N SER A 951 14.59 41.96 10.06
CA SER A 951 14.90 43.35 9.68
C SER A 951 13.98 44.35 10.38
N ASP A 952 14.51 45.50 10.77
CA ASP A 952 13.77 46.57 11.44
C ASP A 952 14.44 47.92 11.21
N ASN A 953 13.67 48.96 10.91
CA ASN A 953 14.13 50.35 10.81
C ASN A 953 13.41 51.29 11.79
N SER A 954 12.69 50.74 12.77
CA SER A 954 12.02 51.49 13.82
C SER A 954 12.96 51.87 14.97
N SER A 955 12.50 52.77 15.84
CA SER A 955 13.16 53.10 17.10
C SER A 955 12.19 52.93 18.27
N GLY A 956 12.73 52.68 19.48
CA GLY A 956 11.92 52.57 20.69
C GLY A 956 10.95 51.38 20.71
N ASN A 957 11.25 50.29 19.99
CA ASN A 957 10.39 49.10 19.86
C ASN A 957 8.96 49.43 19.37
N LYS A 958 8.83 50.41 18.48
CA LYS A 958 7.54 50.90 18.00
C LYS A 958 7.54 51.11 16.47
N PRO A 959 7.59 50.03 15.68
CA PRO A 959 7.34 50.13 14.24
C PRO A 959 5.91 50.61 13.93
N ASP A 960 5.72 51.19 12.75
CA ASP A 960 4.40 51.54 12.23
C ASP A 960 3.61 50.28 11.88
N VAL A 961 4.29 49.25 11.37
CA VAL A 961 3.71 47.95 11.03
C VAL A 961 4.70 46.81 11.23
N ILE A 962 4.19 45.65 11.64
CA ILE A 962 4.94 44.40 11.73
C ILE A 962 4.43 43.45 10.64
N LEU A 963 5.34 42.99 9.79
CA LEU A 963 5.09 41.97 8.78
C LEU A 963 5.64 40.63 9.28
N ILE A 964 4.82 39.60 9.29
CA ILE A 964 5.15 38.30 9.89
C ILE A 964 5.04 37.24 8.79
N GLY A 965 6.15 36.56 8.48
CA GLY A 965 6.21 35.54 7.44
C GLY A 965 6.78 34.22 7.96
N THR A 966 6.46 33.13 7.28
CA THR A 966 7.05 31.80 7.50
C THR A 966 7.45 31.21 6.15
N GLY A 967 8.48 30.35 6.14
CA GLY A 967 8.88 29.65 4.94
C GLY A 967 9.11 30.57 3.74
N SER A 968 8.57 30.16 2.60
CA SER A 968 8.65 30.89 1.33
C SER A 968 8.05 32.30 1.37
N GLU A 969 7.14 32.59 2.30
CA GLU A 969 6.46 33.89 2.37
C GLU A 969 7.28 34.94 3.13
N LEU A 970 8.35 34.55 3.83
CA LEU A 970 9.24 35.51 4.48
C LEU A 970 9.98 36.41 3.47
N GLU A 971 10.37 35.86 2.32
CA GLU A 971 10.92 36.65 1.20
C GLU A 971 9.89 37.70 0.72
N ILE A 972 8.61 37.33 0.66
CA ILE A 972 7.54 38.22 0.21
C ILE A 972 7.32 39.35 1.22
N ALA A 973 7.34 39.04 2.52
CA ALA A 973 7.27 40.03 3.59
C ALA A 973 8.48 40.98 3.57
N ALA A 974 9.69 40.48 3.34
CA ALA A 974 10.90 41.29 3.23
C ALA A 974 10.82 42.26 2.04
N LYS A 975 10.40 41.79 0.85
CA LYS A 975 10.19 42.65 -0.33
C LYS A 975 9.14 43.73 -0.08
N ALA A 976 8.02 43.38 0.55
CA ALA A 976 6.98 44.34 0.91
C ALA A 976 7.50 45.40 1.90
N ALA A 977 8.32 45.01 2.87
CA ALA A 977 8.92 45.94 3.82
C ALA A 977 9.82 46.97 3.14
N ASP A 978 10.64 46.55 2.17
CA ASP A 978 11.52 47.48 1.45
C ASP A 978 10.73 48.53 0.65
N GLU A 979 9.61 48.15 0.03
CA GLU A 979 8.73 49.12 -0.64
C GLU A 979 8.04 50.07 0.34
N LEU A 980 7.51 49.57 1.47
CA LEU A 980 6.89 50.41 2.50
C LEU A 980 7.89 51.37 3.15
N ARG A 981 9.16 50.96 3.31
CA ARG A 981 10.23 51.82 3.82
C ARG A 981 10.57 52.96 2.86
N LYS A 982 10.49 52.75 1.53
CA LYS A 982 10.63 53.83 0.54
C LYS A 982 9.54 54.89 0.68
N GLU A 983 8.37 54.51 1.18
CA GLU A 983 7.27 55.42 1.51
C GLU A 983 7.41 56.07 2.89
N GLY A 984 8.52 55.83 3.60
CA GLY A 984 8.83 56.45 4.89
C GLY A 984 8.24 55.75 6.10
N LYS A 985 7.70 54.53 5.96
CA LYS A 985 7.18 53.74 7.11
C LYS A 985 8.31 53.04 7.87
N ALA A 986 8.18 52.97 9.19
CA ALA A 986 8.98 52.11 10.06
C ALA A 986 8.38 50.69 10.05
N VAL A 987 9.09 49.73 9.46
CA VAL A 987 8.60 48.36 9.24
C VAL A 987 9.53 47.35 9.89
N ARG A 988 8.95 46.49 10.73
CA ARG A 988 9.61 45.30 11.25
C ARG A 988 9.17 44.06 10.48
N VAL A 989 10.13 43.22 10.10
CA VAL A 989 9.86 41.90 9.51
C VAL A 989 10.27 40.81 10.49
N VAL A 990 9.34 39.93 10.80
CA VAL A 990 9.49 38.82 11.75
C VAL A 990 9.41 37.51 10.98
N SER A 991 10.43 36.66 11.14
CA SER A 991 10.31 35.24 10.82
C SER A 991 9.62 34.52 11.95
N PHE A 992 8.65 33.67 11.64
CA PHE A 992 7.88 32.91 12.64
C PHE A 992 7.98 31.40 12.37
N VAL A 993 9.23 30.92 12.32
CA VAL A 993 9.61 29.56 11.88
C VAL A 993 8.96 28.43 12.69
N SER A 994 8.74 28.60 14.00
CA SER A 994 7.97 27.68 14.86
C SER A 994 7.18 28.46 15.90
N TRP A 995 5.87 28.18 15.96
CA TRP A 995 4.98 28.85 16.91
C TRP A 995 5.21 28.36 18.33
N GLU A 996 5.43 27.06 18.45
CA GLU A 996 5.60 26.38 19.73
C GLU A 996 6.83 26.93 20.48
N LEU A 997 7.96 27.07 19.78
CA LEU A 997 9.17 27.64 20.36
C LEU A 997 9.02 29.11 20.73
N PHE A 998 8.25 29.89 19.96
CA PHE A 998 7.98 31.28 20.31
C PHE A 998 7.09 31.40 21.54
N ASP A 999 6.05 30.56 21.62
CA ASP A 999 5.13 30.47 22.76
C ASP A 999 5.86 30.03 24.05
N GLU A 1000 6.97 29.29 23.92
CA GLU A 1000 7.85 28.90 25.04
C GLU A 1000 8.79 30.02 25.52
N GLN A 1001 8.96 31.11 24.76
CA GLN A 1001 9.82 32.21 25.19
C GLN A 1001 9.18 33.04 26.31
N SER A 1002 10.02 33.79 27.03
CA SER A 1002 9.56 34.70 28.07
C SER A 1002 8.72 35.85 27.49
N ASP A 1003 7.83 36.40 28.30
CA ASP A 1003 6.96 37.51 27.88
C ASP A 1003 7.78 38.74 27.46
N GLU A 1004 8.94 38.98 28.09
CA GLU A 1004 9.86 40.06 27.70
C GLU A 1004 10.40 39.86 26.28
N TYR A 1005 10.76 38.61 25.92
CA TYR A 1005 11.21 38.30 24.58
C TYR A 1005 10.08 38.49 23.56
N LYS A 1006 8.89 37.97 23.86
CA LYS A 1006 7.71 38.12 23.00
C LYS A 1006 7.36 39.60 22.76
N GLU A 1007 7.39 40.43 23.80
CA GLU A 1007 7.17 41.89 23.70
C GLU A 1007 8.27 42.59 22.89
N SER A 1008 9.52 42.10 22.95
CA SER A 1008 10.62 42.63 22.14
C SER A 1008 10.44 42.37 20.64
N VAL A 1009 9.72 41.31 20.26
CA VAL A 1009 9.46 40.93 18.86
C VAL A 1009 8.12 41.49 18.37
N LEU A 1010 7.04 41.24 19.12
CA LEU A 1010 5.65 41.62 18.81
C LEU A 1010 5.07 42.57 19.88
N PRO A 1011 5.58 43.82 19.96
CA PRO A 1011 5.17 44.77 21.00
C PRO A 1011 3.65 44.98 21.03
N ALA A 1012 3.05 44.85 22.21
CA ALA A 1012 1.60 44.96 22.40
C ALA A 1012 1.03 46.31 21.92
N ALA A 1013 1.84 47.37 22.00
CA ALA A 1013 1.48 48.71 21.53
C ALA A 1013 1.30 48.81 19.99
N VAL A 1014 1.91 47.91 19.22
CA VAL A 1014 1.82 47.91 17.75
C VAL A 1014 0.74 46.94 17.30
N THR A 1015 -0.42 47.50 16.97
CA THR A 1015 -1.62 46.73 16.56
C THR A 1015 -1.73 46.53 15.04
N ALA A 1016 -0.96 47.29 14.24
CA ALA A 1016 -0.86 47.08 12.81
C ALA A 1016 0.09 45.91 12.53
N ARG A 1017 -0.50 44.72 12.36
CA ARG A 1017 0.22 43.47 12.12
C ARG A 1017 -0.35 42.78 10.89
N VAL A 1018 0.52 42.38 9.97
CA VAL A 1018 0.13 41.62 8.79
C VAL A 1018 0.90 40.30 8.79
N SER A 1019 0.20 39.17 8.81
CA SER A 1019 0.84 37.87 8.56
C SER A 1019 0.65 37.45 7.10
N ILE A 1020 1.63 36.70 6.57
CA ILE A 1020 1.55 36.07 5.26
C ILE A 1020 2.09 34.64 5.32
N GLU A 1021 1.27 33.67 4.91
CA GLU A 1021 1.60 32.25 4.89
C GLU A 1021 0.76 31.54 3.82
N ALA A 1022 1.39 30.75 2.95
CA ALA A 1022 0.71 29.95 1.92
C ALA A 1022 0.03 28.70 2.53
N GLY A 1023 -0.93 28.93 3.42
CA GLY A 1023 -1.76 27.95 4.12
C GLY A 1023 -2.96 28.62 4.76
N SER A 1024 -3.76 27.87 5.53
CA SER A 1024 -4.96 28.41 6.18
C SER A 1024 -4.65 29.58 7.12
N THR A 1025 -5.53 30.57 7.17
CA THR A 1025 -5.44 31.69 8.11
C THR A 1025 -5.85 31.29 9.53
N PHE A 1026 -6.38 30.07 9.73
CA PHE A 1026 -6.79 29.58 11.04
C PHE A 1026 -5.62 29.61 12.04
N GLY A 1027 -5.87 30.21 13.21
CA GLY A 1027 -4.86 30.40 14.27
C GLY A 1027 -4.11 31.73 14.22
N TRP A 1028 -3.92 32.34 13.04
CA TRP A 1028 -3.14 33.59 12.90
C TRP A 1028 -3.73 34.76 13.68
N GLY A 1029 -5.04 34.75 13.94
CA GLY A 1029 -5.70 35.75 14.79
C GLY A 1029 -5.09 35.88 16.19
N LYS A 1030 -4.45 34.83 16.73
CA LYS A 1030 -3.69 34.89 18.00
C LYS A 1030 -2.47 35.79 17.93
N ILE A 1031 -1.83 35.86 16.77
CA ILE A 1031 -0.55 36.58 16.55
C ILE A 1031 -0.80 38.00 16.04
N VAL A 1032 -1.68 38.15 15.04
CA VAL A 1032 -1.97 39.46 14.43
C VAL A 1032 -2.97 40.30 15.23
N GLY A 1033 -3.76 39.67 16.10
CA GLY A 1033 -4.77 40.33 16.94
C GLY A 1033 -5.99 40.81 16.14
N SER A 1034 -6.95 41.43 16.84
CA SER A 1034 -8.26 41.81 16.27
C SER A 1034 -8.22 42.93 15.22
N LYS A 1035 -7.13 43.72 15.19
CA LYS A 1035 -6.90 44.77 14.20
C LYS A 1035 -5.95 44.35 13.08
N GLY A 1036 -5.24 43.24 13.24
CA GLY A 1036 -4.30 42.76 12.24
C GLY A 1036 -5.01 42.09 11.07
N LYS A 1037 -4.25 41.79 10.02
CA LYS A 1037 -4.74 41.12 8.81
C LYS A 1037 -3.88 39.89 8.51
N ALA A 1038 -4.53 38.74 8.34
CA ALA A 1038 -3.86 37.51 7.92
C ALA A 1038 -4.07 37.30 6.42
N ILE A 1039 -2.98 37.15 5.68
CA ILE A 1039 -2.97 36.79 4.27
C ILE A 1039 -2.62 35.31 4.18
N GLY A 1040 -3.56 34.52 3.66
CA GLY A 1040 -3.40 33.08 3.50
C GLY A 1040 -4.44 32.51 2.54
N ILE A 1041 -4.64 31.21 2.62
CA ILE A 1041 -5.46 30.44 1.68
C ILE A 1041 -6.43 29.56 2.47
N ASP A 1042 -7.73 29.86 2.41
CA ASP A 1042 -8.78 29.08 3.11
C ASP A 1042 -9.69 28.33 2.12
N ARG A 1043 -9.09 27.81 1.06
CA ARG A 1043 -9.71 26.94 0.05
C ARG A 1043 -8.66 26.01 -0.53
N PHE A 1044 -9.07 24.92 -1.19
CA PHE A 1044 -8.13 24.09 -1.94
C PHE A 1044 -7.42 24.86 -3.06
N GLY A 1045 -6.25 24.37 -3.45
CA GLY A 1045 -5.44 24.99 -4.48
C GLY A 1045 -5.91 24.70 -5.92
N ALA A 1046 -4.99 24.72 -6.88
CA ALA A 1046 -5.27 24.58 -8.30
C ALA A 1046 -4.09 23.97 -9.05
N SER A 1047 -4.34 23.29 -10.18
CA SER A 1047 -3.28 22.83 -11.09
C SER A 1047 -2.90 23.95 -12.06
N ALA A 1048 -1.73 24.56 -11.87
CA ALA A 1048 -1.15 25.59 -12.72
C ALA A 1048 0.32 25.83 -12.33
N PRO A 1049 1.11 26.58 -13.13
CA PRO A 1049 2.46 26.99 -12.70
C PRO A 1049 2.45 27.74 -11.37
N ALA A 1050 3.38 27.41 -10.47
CA ALA A 1050 3.42 27.92 -9.10
C ALA A 1050 3.27 29.46 -9.01
N GLY A 1051 4.02 30.21 -9.84
CA GLY A 1051 3.94 31.68 -9.86
C GLY A 1051 2.56 32.22 -10.26
N LYS A 1052 1.81 31.49 -11.09
CA LYS A 1052 0.42 31.83 -11.43
C LYS A 1052 -0.50 31.58 -10.24
N ILE A 1053 -0.35 30.44 -9.54
CA ILE A 1053 -1.18 30.13 -8.37
C ILE A 1053 -0.94 31.17 -7.27
N TYR A 1054 0.32 31.48 -6.92
CA TYR A 1054 0.65 32.51 -5.93
C TYR A 1054 -0.04 33.84 -6.22
N LYS A 1055 0.01 34.28 -7.49
CA LYS A 1055 -0.64 35.51 -7.94
C LYS A 1055 -2.16 35.47 -7.77
N GLU A 1056 -2.82 34.40 -8.26
CA GLU A 1056 -4.29 34.29 -8.21
C GLU A 1056 -4.83 34.08 -6.78
N PHE A 1057 -4.01 33.56 -5.88
CA PHE A 1057 -4.37 33.35 -4.48
C PHE A 1057 -3.95 34.52 -3.57
N GLY A 1058 -3.37 35.59 -4.13
CA GLY A 1058 -3.02 36.79 -3.38
C GLY A 1058 -1.84 36.62 -2.42
N ILE A 1059 -0.99 35.61 -2.62
CA ILE A 1059 0.26 35.45 -1.86
C ILE A 1059 1.34 36.25 -2.57
N THR A 1060 1.26 37.58 -2.45
CA THR A 1060 2.16 38.50 -3.16
C THR A 1060 2.53 39.70 -2.30
N ALA A 1061 3.62 40.38 -2.66
CA ALA A 1061 4.06 41.58 -1.95
C ALA A 1061 3.03 42.70 -2.05
N GLU A 1062 2.33 42.82 -3.18
CA GLU A 1062 1.27 43.81 -3.38
C GLU A 1062 0.11 43.62 -2.39
N ALA A 1063 -0.29 42.37 -2.12
CA ALA A 1063 -1.33 42.08 -1.14
C ALA A 1063 -0.89 42.45 0.29
N VAL A 1064 0.38 42.20 0.63
CA VAL A 1064 0.97 42.60 1.93
C VAL A 1064 1.00 44.12 2.07
N ILE A 1065 1.47 44.83 1.04
CA ILE A 1065 1.53 46.30 1.02
C ILE A 1065 0.13 46.90 1.14
N ALA A 1066 -0.85 46.36 0.40
CA ALA A 1066 -2.24 46.82 0.48
C ALA A 1066 -2.82 46.62 1.88
N ALA A 1067 -2.62 45.44 2.48
CA ALA A 1067 -3.03 45.16 3.85
C ALA A 1067 -2.35 46.10 4.86
N ALA A 1068 -1.04 46.34 4.75
CA ALA A 1068 -0.33 47.25 5.63
C ALA A 1068 -0.87 48.68 5.53
N LYS A 1069 -1.16 49.18 4.32
CA LYS A 1069 -1.73 50.52 4.10
C LYS A 1069 -3.14 50.68 4.65
N GLU A 1070 -3.93 49.62 4.73
CA GLU A 1070 -5.25 49.64 5.36
C GLU A 1070 -5.16 49.79 6.90
N LEU A 1071 -4.03 49.41 7.51
CA LEU A 1071 -3.82 49.43 8.96
C LEU A 1071 -3.08 50.66 9.49
N CYS A 1072 -2.36 51.38 8.61
CA CYS A 1072 -1.34 52.38 8.94
C CYS A 1072 -1.68 53.84 8.62
#